data_AF-A0A7L2KGE3-F1
#
_entry.id   AF-A0A7L2KGE3-F1
#
_cell.length_a   1.000
_cell.length_b   1.000
_cell.length_c   1.000
_cell.angle_alpha   90.00
_cell.angle_beta   90.00
_cell.angle_gamma   90.00
#
_symmetry.space_group_name_H-M   'P 1'
#
loop_
_entity.id
_entity.type
_entity.pdbx_description
1 polymer ?
#
loop_
_entity_poly.entity_id
_entity_poly.type
_entity_poly.pdbx_seq_one_letter_code
_entity_poly.pdbx_strand_id
1 'polypeptide(L)'
;VGDVERCDLYLALIPEIVNLCLKVNWKKMTSVKNFLSSLINASIHNLQERNSEKELKVKEQIRKVASVASLAAVCELMDGKLEAHLESLPSVDALKKLISFSQFNEVLKKPSYIEEKNSLCEETTSQGWGKIVARYVHDQWICLRFVLNSFATLAQGYEETSVMSLSTVERSKEILQSALEALSILPSDQVLPVFDCMKVLVPKLLDSSEVLCIEAFDLTWKIISSLSNTQLIFWTNLKAFVQFIFDTEVLAVAASAKGQAYTKIKEIIFKLIDLSTTKTGVFNVVLSHCCQSWIFPAVDERSALTNAFLNAGNYSELITEACVFGTVFRKDQRHIQDVHAFIENLGEKCAANVVIESTNRDDHYVRICAVKFLCLLDGSNILHKTFMEDIFIKLLDKDEVVSRSKTRYYANSLQHRIKNRVWQTLLVLLPKLNQNFLCGTLDRVFQAGFSNNQASVKYFIEWIIILSLHKYPQFLDKFWDCFSYDEEKLKKSICTFLSVLAHFDIILQNTSEKKPALKKALTVVLQWCFSHNFSVRLYALIALKKIWGMCRMLHVEEFEALTPVIESSLQQVENMHGTGNARRNWQRIQDHFFFAIFHPVEDYSLETIFYTLPHLSELAEDEWIPLSKFDRFTDIPLPAAFQWCHSRMELRDLKPSDWSQQDMGSHSAEADSQPEWTDVQKKIIPWKNSTPSLDLETAFQDRAAKLGKSNSRLIVVASLIDKPTNLGGLCRTSEIFGVSALVVGSLHYIQDKQFQHLSVSAEQWLPLVEVKPSQLVDYLQQKKTEGYTIIGVEQTAKSFDLTEYCFPEKSLLLLGNEHEGIPANLIHHLDVCVEIPQQGIIRSLNVHVSGALLIWEYTRQQVIKQKEQQ
;
A
#
# COMPACT_ATOMS: atom_id res chain seq x y z
N VAL A 1 -4.26 -48.23 8.87
CA VAL A 1 -5.00 -46.98 8.63
C VAL A 1 -6.27 -46.95 9.47
N GLY A 2 -7.24 -47.86 9.29
CA GLY A 2 -8.47 -47.86 10.09
C GLY A 2 -8.29 -47.90 11.62
N ASP A 3 -7.29 -48.61 12.16
CA ASP A 3 -7.01 -48.58 13.61
C ASP A 3 -6.44 -47.24 14.10
N VAL A 4 -5.73 -46.52 13.24
CA VAL A 4 -5.20 -45.17 13.52
C VAL A 4 -6.35 -44.17 13.52
N GLU A 5 -7.27 -44.27 12.55
CA GLU A 5 -8.48 -43.43 12.51
C GLU A 5 -9.41 -43.67 13.70
N ARG A 6 -9.52 -44.93 14.18
CA ARG A 6 -10.24 -45.22 15.44
C ARG A 6 -9.54 -44.59 16.63
N CYS A 7 -8.21 -44.66 16.70
CA CYS A 7 -7.44 -43.98 17.72
C CYS A 7 -7.76 -42.48 17.73
N ASP A 8 -7.89 -41.84 16.56
CA ASP A 8 -8.24 -40.42 16.44
C ASP A 8 -9.60 -40.09 17.01
N LEU A 9 -10.60 -40.90 16.68
CA LEU A 9 -11.94 -40.74 17.23
C LEU A 9 -11.93 -40.82 18.76
N TYR A 10 -11.15 -41.75 19.33
CA TYR A 10 -11.02 -41.85 20.79
C TYR A 10 -10.25 -40.67 21.39
N LEU A 11 -9.15 -40.25 20.79
CA LEU A 11 -8.34 -39.14 21.30
C LEU A 11 -9.08 -37.80 21.22
N ALA A 12 -9.85 -37.56 20.16
CA ALA A 12 -10.68 -36.36 20.00
C ALA A 12 -11.77 -36.22 21.08
N LEU A 13 -12.23 -37.34 21.66
CA LEU A 13 -13.21 -37.33 22.75
C LEU A 13 -12.60 -36.96 24.11
N ILE A 14 -11.29 -37.18 24.31
CA ILE A 14 -10.64 -36.98 25.62
C ILE A 14 -10.74 -35.51 26.07
N PRO A 15 -10.38 -34.49 25.25
CA PRO A 15 -10.53 -33.08 25.63
C PRO A 15 -11.95 -32.69 26.03
N GLU A 16 -12.95 -33.15 25.27
CA GLU A 16 -14.36 -32.84 25.53
C GLU A 16 -14.84 -33.44 26.85
N ILE A 17 -14.46 -34.69 27.13
CA ILE A 17 -14.79 -35.36 28.38
C ILE A 17 -14.11 -34.66 29.57
N VAL A 18 -12.84 -34.29 29.44
CA VAL A 18 -12.09 -33.57 30.49
C VAL A 18 -12.72 -32.21 30.76
N ASN A 19 -13.01 -31.42 29.72
CA ASN A 19 -13.67 -30.12 29.83
C ASN A 19 -15.06 -30.21 30.47
N LEU A 20 -15.85 -31.22 30.10
CA LEU A 20 -17.15 -31.49 30.72
C LEU A 20 -16.99 -31.82 32.21
N CYS A 21 -16.00 -32.65 32.58
CA CYS A 21 -15.76 -33.01 33.97
C CYS A 21 -15.37 -31.81 34.83
N LEU A 22 -14.55 -30.90 34.28
CA LEU A 22 -14.15 -29.65 34.94
C LEU A 22 -15.32 -28.69 35.17
N LYS A 23 -16.26 -28.60 34.22
CA LYS A 23 -17.45 -27.75 34.34
C LYS A 23 -18.50 -28.30 35.31
N VAL A 24 -18.62 -29.63 35.42
CA VAL A 24 -19.75 -30.27 36.11
C VAL A 24 -19.48 -30.51 37.60
N ASN A 25 -18.29 -30.99 38.01
CA ASN A 25 -17.99 -31.20 39.44
C ASN A 25 -16.50 -31.48 39.74
N TRP A 26 -15.88 -30.71 40.64
CA TRP A 26 -14.46 -30.88 41.04
C TRP A 26 -14.13 -32.26 41.62
N LYS A 27 -15.12 -32.99 42.18
CA LYS A 27 -14.93 -34.36 42.70
C LYS A 27 -14.54 -35.40 41.64
N LYS A 28 -14.82 -35.14 40.35
CA LYS A 28 -14.41 -36.03 39.24
C LYS A 28 -12.96 -35.82 38.80
N MET A 29 -12.27 -34.80 39.32
CA MET A 29 -10.88 -34.50 38.98
C MET A 29 -9.92 -35.64 39.30
N THR A 30 -10.17 -36.38 40.39
CA THR A 30 -9.35 -37.55 40.76
C THR A 30 -9.47 -38.68 39.73
N SER A 31 -10.67 -38.91 39.18
CA SER A 31 -10.89 -39.92 38.13
C SER A 31 -10.20 -39.52 36.82
N VAL A 32 -10.23 -38.24 36.46
CA VAL A 32 -9.50 -37.70 35.30
C VAL A 32 -7.99 -37.85 35.50
N LYS A 33 -7.46 -37.48 36.67
CA LYS A 33 -6.04 -37.68 37.04
C LYS A 33 -5.61 -39.13 36.92
N ASN A 34 -6.41 -40.06 37.44
CA ASN A 34 -6.11 -41.49 37.36
C ASN A 34 -6.11 -42.00 35.92
N PHE A 35 -7.11 -41.60 35.12
CA PHE A 35 -7.19 -41.95 33.70
C PHE A 35 -5.97 -41.45 32.92
N LEU A 36 -5.62 -40.16 33.06
CA LEU A 36 -4.45 -39.57 32.40
C LEU A 36 -3.16 -40.27 32.85
N SER A 37 -3.01 -40.54 34.15
CA SER A 37 -1.84 -41.25 34.68
C SER A 37 -1.71 -42.67 34.10
N SER A 38 -2.81 -43.42 34.02
CA SER A 38 -2.83 -44.73 33.38
C SER A 38 -2.49 -44.67 31.89
N LEU A 39 -3.03 -43.69 31.17
CA LEU A 39 -2.76 -43.50 29.73
C LEU A 39 -1.29 -43.14 29.47
N ILE A 40 -0.71 -42.24 30.26
CA ILE A 40 0.71 -41.88 30.18
C ILE A 40 1.59 -43.11 30.44
N ASN A 41 1.36 -43.82 31.55
CA ASN A 41 2.19 -44.97 31.92
C ASN A 41 2.10 -46.11 30.90
N ALA A 42 0.91 -46.40 30.37
CA ALA A 42 0.72 -47.41 29.32
C ALA A 42 1.45 -47.02 28.02
N SER A 43 1.39 -45.74 27.65
CA SER A 43 2.06 -45.23 26.44
C SER A 43 3.59 -45.26 26.59
N ILE A 44 4.11 -44.87 27.76
CA ILE A 44 5.55 -44.96 28.08
C ILE A 44 6.02 -46.42 28.01
N HIS A 45 5.28 -47.35 28.61
CA HIS A 45 5.62 -48.78 28.58
C HIS A 45 5.72 -49.32 27.15
N ASN A 46 4.75 -48.99 26.29
CA ASN A 46 4.74 -49.40 24.88
C ASN A 46 5.91 -48.83 24.07
N LEU A 47 6.45 -47.67 24.45
CA LEU A 47 7.60 -47.06 23.78
C LEU A 47 8.94 -47.63 24.25
N GLN A 48 9.00 -48.13 25.49
CA GLN A 48 10.21 -48.70 26.11
C GLN A 48 10.42 -50.20 25.83
N GLU A 49 9.41 -50.93 25.35
CA GLU A 49 9.56 -52.33 24.91
C GLU A 49 10.63 -52.42 23.78
N ARG A 50 11.86 -52.78 24.15
CA ARG A 50 12.96 -53.06 23.21
C ARG A 50 12.72 -54.42 22.56
N ASN A 51 12.28 -54.41 21.31
CA ASN A 51 12.25 -55.63 20.51
C ASN A 51 13.65 -55.96 20.00
N SER A 52 14.10 -57.16 20.29
CA SER A 52 15.40 -57.76 19.93
C SER A 52 15.48 -58.19 18.45
N GLU A 53 14.44 -57.93 17.64
CA GLU A 53 14.37 -58.28 16.22
C GLU A 53 14.79 -57.11 15.32
N LYS A 54 15.55 -57.42 14.25
CA LYS A 54 16.11 -56.42 13.31
C LYS A 54 15.05 -55.70 12.46
N GLU A 55 13.81 -56.19 12.41
CA GLU A 55 12.68 -55.58 11.70
C GLU A 55 11.43 -55.52 12.58
N LEU A 56 10.94 -54.30 12.84
CA LEU A 56 9.71 -54.04 13.60
C LEU A 56 8.49 -54.41 12.76
N LYS A 57 7.62 -55.28 13.29
CA LYS A 57 6.35 -55.66 12.64
C LYS A 57 5.43 -54.44 12.53
N VAL A 58 4.58 -54.41 11.50
CA VAL A 58 3.63 -53.29 11.25
C VAL A 58 2.78 -52.97 12.48
N LYS A 59 2.31 -54.00 13.19
CA LYS A 59 1.52 -53.87 14.42
C LYS A 59 2.26 -53.11 15.53
N GLU A 60 3.56 -53.32 15.66
CA GLU A 60 4.39 -52.66 16.67
C GLU A 60 4.65 -51.20 16.31
N GLN A 61 4.88 -50.92 15.02
CA GLN A 61 5.01 -49.55 14.52
C GLN A 61 3.71 -48.75 14.73
N ILE A 62 2.54 -49.35 14.45
CA ILE A 62 1.24 -48.70 14.71
C ILE A 62 0.99 -48.52 16.22
N ARG A 63 1.43 -49.45 17.07
CA ARG A 63 1.35 -49.28 18.54
C ARG A 63 2.18 -48.09 19.01
N LYS A 64 3.39 -47.88 18.45
CA LYS A 64 4.20 -46.69 18.72
C LYS A 64 3.49 -45.42 18.31
N VAL A 65 2.90 -45.38 17.10
CA VAL A 65 2.12 -44.24 16.60
C VAL A 65 0.99 -43.88 17.55
N ALA A 66 0.16 -44.86 17.95
CA ALA A 66 -0.95 -44.62 18.86
C ALA A 66 -0.49 -44.17 20.26
N SER A 67 0.67 -44.67 20.73
CA SER A 67 1.23 -44.30 22.04
C SER A 67 1.74 -42.85 22.04
N VAL A 68 2.46 -42.42 20.99
CA VAL A 68 2.91 -41.02 20.87
C VAL A 68 1.72 -40.07 20.66
N ALA A 69 0.73 -40.44 19.83
CA ALA A 69 -0.49 -39.65 19.67
C ALA A 69 -1.26 -39.48 21.00
N SER A 70 -1.30 -40.53 21.82
CA SER A 70 -1.92 -40.47 23.15
C SER A 70 -1.17 -39.53 24.08
N LEU A 71 0.17 -39.56 24.06
CA LEU A 71 1.00 -38.63 24.84
C LEU A 71 0.84 -37.19 24.35
N ALA A 72 0.81 -36.96 23.03
CA ALA A 72 0.60 -35.64 22.45
C ALA A 72 -0.74 -35.04 22.87
N ALA A 73 -1.83 -35.82 22.81
CA ALA A 73 -3.15 -35.38 23.28
C ALA A 73 -3.15 -35.01 24.77
N VAL A 74 -2.40 -35.75 25.60
CA VAL A 74 -2.23 -35.41 27.01
C VAL A 74 -1.42 -34.12 27.18
N CYS A 75 -0.33 -33.95 26.43
CA CYS A 75 0.49 -32.72 26.45
C CYS A 75 -0.33 -31.48 26.06
N GLU A 76 -1.15 -31.54 25.00
CA GLU A 76 -2.02 -30.43 24.60
C GLU A 76 -3.08 -30.10 25.64
N LEU A 77 -3.62 -31.11 26.32
CA LEU A 77 -4.55 -30.90 27.44
C LEU A 77 -3.89 -30.20 28.63
N MET A 78 -2.61 -30.47 28.84
CA MET A 78 -1.83 -29.90 29.94
C MET A 78 -1.34 -28.48 29.63
N ASP A 79 -0.95 -28.16 28.39
CA ASP A 79 -0.59 -26.81 27.91
C ASP A 79 -1.77 -25.80 28.03
N GLY A 80 -3.01 -26.29 28.24
CA GLY A 80 -4.22 -25.47 28.41
C GLY A 80 -4.51 -25.02 29.85
N LYS A 81 -5.76 -24.60 30.14
CA LYS A 81 -6.25 -24.05 31.44
C LYS A 81 -6.14 -24.97 32.68
N LEU A 82 -5.44 -26.10 32.57
CA LEU A 82 -5.36 -27.20 33.53
C LEU A 82 -4.00 -27.30 34.26
N GLU A 83 -3.03 -26.50 33.83
CA GLU A 83 -1.62 -26.49 34.26
C GLU A 83 -1.48 -26.56 35.80
N ALA A 84 -2.13 -25.66 36.54
CA ALA A 84 -1.95 -25.53 37.99
C ALA A 84 -2.39 -26.76 38.84
N HIS A 85 -3.12 -27.73 38.27
CA HIS A 85 -3.64 -28.88 39.03
C HIS A 85 -3.09 -30.24 38.60
N LEU A 86 -2.43 -30.35 37.45
CA LEU A 86 -1.97 -31.62 36.86
C LEU A 86 -0.45 -31.76 36.80
N GLU A 87 0.34 -30.69 36.94
CA GLU A 87 1.81 -30.77 36.89
C GLU A 87 2.43 -31.63 38.00
N SER A 88 1.75 -31.82 39.13
CA SER A 88 2.27 -32.55 40.29
C SER A 88 2.15 -34.09 40.19
N LEU A 89 1.85 -34.65 39.02
CA LEU A 89 1.69 -36.10 38.85
C LEU A 89 3.03 -36.79 38.54
N PRO A 90 3.41 -37.88 39.25
CA PRO A 90 4.63 -38.64 38.97
C PRO A 90 4.75 -39.18 37.54
N SER A 91 3.60 -39.47 36.90
CA SER A 91 3.55 -39.91 35.50
C SER A 91 3.93 -38.80 34.52
N VAL A 92 3.67 -37.53 34.85
CA VAL A 92 4.10 -36.38 34.04
C VAL A 92 5.62 -36.20 34.15
N ASP A 93 6.21 -36.39 35.34
CA ASP A 93 7.67 -36.37 35.49
C ASP A 93 8.34 -37.50 34.71
N ALA A 94 7.72 -38.69 34.69
CA ALA A 94 8.18 -39.81 33.87
C ALA A 94 8.12 -39.49 32.36
N LEU A 95 7.06 -38.80 31.92
CA LEU A 95 6.91 -38.32 30.54
C LEU A 95 7.99 -37.29 30.18
N LYS A 96 8.20 -36.26 31.02
CA LYS A 96 9.25 -35.24 30.85
C LYS A 96 10.62 -35.90 30.73
N LYS A 97 10.93 -36.86 31.60
CA LYS A 97 12.19 -37.64 31.52
C LYS A 97 12.31 -38.41 30.22
N LEU A 98 11.28 -39.16 29.81
CA LEU A 98 11.32 -39.94 28.58
C LEU A 98 11.62 -39.06 27.35
N ILE A 99 10.91 -37.95 27.21
CA ILE A 99 11.08 -37.03 26.07
C ILE A 99 12.48 -36.40 26.08
N SER A 100 13.00 -36.04 27.26
CA SER A 100 14.34 -35.45 27.40
C SER A 100 15.46 -36.34 26.86
N PHE A 101 15.32 -37.66 26.99
CA PHE A 101 16.30 -38.66 26.53
C PHE A 101 15.96 -39.30 25.17
N SER A 102 14.87 -38.90 24.52
CA SER A 102 14.43 -39.51 23.26
C SER A 102 15.27 -39.02 22.06
N GLN A 103 15.44 -39.87 21.05
CA GLN A 103 15.91 -39.43 19.72
C GLN A 103 14.68 -39.03 18.89
N PHE A 104 14.71 -37.84 18.32
CA PHE A 104 13.61 -37.30 17.52
C PHE A 104 13.78 -37.70 16.05
N ASN A 105 12.66 -37.78 15.31
CA ASN A 105 12.62 -38.12 13.88
C ASN A 105 13.05 -39.55 13.49
N GLU A 106 13.16 -40.50 14.43
CA GLU A 106 13.35 -41.92 14.04
C GLU A 106 12.20 -42.38 13.12
N VAL A 107 12.51 -42.56 11.84
CA VAL A 107 11.50 -42.83 10.79
C VAL A 107 10.98 -44.26 10.89
N LEU A 108 9.65 -44.39 10.90
CA LEU A 108 8.97 -45.69 10.82
C LEU A 108 9.35 -46.39 9.50
N LYS A 109 9.88 -47.61 9.59
CA LYS A 109 10.30 -48.38 8.42
C LYS A 109 9.08 -48.74 7.56
N LYS A 110 9.11 -48.38 6.28
CA LYS A 110 8.08 -48.77 5.32
C LYS A 110 7.94 -50.30 5.33
N PRO A 111 6.74 -50.85 5.55
CA PRO A 111 6.54 -52.30 5.59
C PRO A 111 7.01 -52.96 4.29
N SER A 112 7.85 -53.99 4.38
CA SER A 112 8.20 -54.86 3.25
C SER A 112 6.97 -55.70 2.90
N TYR A 113 6.53 -55.63 1.64
CA TYR A 113 5.33 -56.28 1.15
C TYR A 113 5.58 -57.79 0.96
N ILE A 114 5.78 -58.53 2.05
CA ILE A 114 5.88 -60.00 2.02
C ILE A 114 5.19 -60.57 3.27
N GLU A 115 3.89 -60.33 3.43
CA GLU A 115 3.05 -61.16 4.30
C GLU A 115 1.69 -61.35 3.62
N GLU A 116 1.52 -62.57 3.09
CA GLU A 116 0.31 -63.28 2.70
C GLU A 116 -0.77 -62.56 1.87
N LYS A 117 -0.80 -62.92 0.58
CA LYS A 117 -1.93 -62.77 -0.34
C LYS A 117 -3.20 -63.38 0.27
N ASN A 118 -4.00 -62.59 0.97
CA ASN A 118 -5.42 -62.83 1.20
C ASN A 118 -6.11 -61.54 1.67
N SER A 119 -6.38 -60.61 0.74
CA SER A 119 -7.61 -59.80 0.70
C SER A 119 -7.53 -58.74 -0.41
N LEU A 120 -8.68 -58.45 -1.03
CA LEU A 120 -8.93 -57.54 -2.15
C LEU A 120 -8.64 -56.04 -1.89
N CYS A 121 -7.57 -55.69 -1.17
CA CYS A 121 -7.30 -54.32 -0.72
C CYS A 121 -5.89 -53.83 -1.15
N GLU A 122 -5.51 -54.06 -2.41
CA GLU A 122 -4.12 -53.94 -2.87
C GLU A 122 -3.67 -52.54 -3.37
N GLU A 123 -4.52 -51.50 -3.40
CA GLU A 123 -4.09 -50.19 -3.96
C GLU A 123 -3.96 -49.02 -2.95
N THR A 124 -4.44 -49.13 -1.71
CA THR A 124 -4.58 -47.95 -0.81
C THR A 124 -3.54 -47.82 0.31
N THR A 125 -2.71 -48.84 0.56
CA THR A 125 -1.84 -48.87 1.76
C THR A 125 -0.50 -48.12 1.57
N SER A 126 0.02 -48.03 0.35
CA SER A 126 1.31 -47.38 0.07
C SER A 126 1.25 -45.85 0.09
N GLN A 127 0.12 -45.25 -0.29
CA GLN A 127 -0.12 -43.79 -0.22
C GLN A 127 -0.37 -43.30 1.22
N GLY A 128 -0.83 -44.17 2.14
CA GLY A 128 -1.16 -43.80 3.51
C GLY A 128 0.02 -43.77 4.49
N TRP A 129 1.10 -44.53 4.22
CA TRP A 129 2.23 -44.64 5.16
C TRP A 129 2.96 -43.31 5.39
N GLY A 130 3.11 -42.50 4.35
CA GLY A 130 3.70 -41.16 4.47
C GLY A 130 2.93 -40.27 5.45
N LYS A 131 1.59 -40.34 5.45
CA LYS A 131 0.74 -39.61 6.41
C LYS A 131 0.94 -40.11 7.84
N ILE A 132 1.10 -41.43 8.03
CA ILE A 132 1.36 -42.04 9.34
C ILE A 132 2.72 -41.60 9.87
N VAL A 133 3.76 -41.59 9.03
CA VAL A 133 5.10 -41.11 9.38
C VAL A 133 5.08 -39.63 9.75
N ALA A 134 4.49 -38.78 8.90
CA ALA A 134 4.39 -37.35 9.16
C ALA A 134 3.68 -37.07 10.50
N ARG A 135 2.57 -37.75 10.73
CA ARG A 135 1.85 -37.66 12.00
C ARG A 135 2.69 -38.11 13.20
N TYR A 136 3.39 -39.23 13.09
CA TYR A 136 4.25 -39.72 14.18
C TYR A 136 5.29 -38.68 14.56
N VAL A 137 5.94 -38.07 13.56
CA VAL A 137 6.91 -36.98 13.79
C VAL A 137 6.21 -35.79 14.43
N HIS A 138 5.09 -35.32 13.86
CA HIS A 138 4.31 -34.21 14.41
C HIS A 138 3.98 -34.39 15.91
N ASP A 139 3.47 -35.56 16.29
CA ASP A 139 3.07 -35.86 17.67
C ASP A 139 4.28 -35.92 18.63
N GLN A 140 5.47 -36.29 18.14
CA GLN A 140 6.72 -36.18 18.91
C GLN A 140 7.07 -34.71 19.21
N TRP A 141 6.86 -33.81 18.25
CA TRP A 141 7.14 -32.38 18.41
C TRP A 141 6.15 -31.68 19.33
N ILE A 142 4.88 -32.10 19.37
CA ILE A 142 3.92 -31.65 20.38
C ILE A 142 4.41 -32.02 21.79
N CYS A 143 4.82 -33.28 21.97
CA CYS A 143 5.36 -33.75 23.25
C CYS A 143 6.58 -32.92 23.68
N LEU A 144 7.50 -32.63 22.75
CA LEU A 144 8.68 -31.82 23.03
C LEU A 144 8.34 -30.36 23.37
N ARG A 145 7.37 -29.74 22.67
CA ARG A 145 6.90 -28.38 22.96
C ARG A 145 6.45 -28.25 24.41
N PHE A 146 5.60 -29.16 24.87
CA PHE A 146 5.12 -29.20 26.26
C PHE A 146 6.30 -29.25 27.26
N VAL A 147 7.29 -30.10 26.98
CA VAL A 147 8.47 -30.25 27.83
C VAL A 147 9.30 -28.97 27.85
N LEU A 148 9.59 -28.36 26.69
CA LEU A 148 10.34 -27.11 26.59
C LEU A 148 9.65 -25.94 27.30
N ASN A 149 8.33 -25.80 27.13
CA ASN A 149 7.55 -24.77 27.81
C ASN A 149 7.58 -24.94 29.33
N SER A 150 7.46 -26.18 29.82
CA SER A 150 7.49 -26.45 31.26
C SER A 150 8.83 -26.12 31.93
N PHE A 151 9.94 -26.13 31.18
CA PHE A 151 11.26 -25.69 31.69
C PHE A 151 11.45 -24.18 31.66
N ALA A 152 10.83 -23.49 30.69
CA ALA A 152 10.89 -22.03 30.62
C ALA A 152 10.19 -21.36 31.82
N THR A 153 9.09 -21.95 32.31
CA THR A 153 8.36 -21.48 33.50
C THR A 153 9.12 -21.75 34.82
N LEU A 154 9.89 -22.83 34.93
CA LEU A 154 10.66 -23.16 36.14
C LEU A 154 11.93 -22.32 36.30
N ALA A 155 12.51 -21.79 35.22
CA ALA A 155 13.73 -20.97 35.28
C ALA A 155 13.56 -19.61 36.00
N GLN A 156 12.34 -19.22 36.36
CA GLN A 156 12.06 -18.00 37.14
C GLN A 156 12.06 -18.22 38.67
N GLY A 157 12.31 -19.43 39.17
CA GLY A 157 12.33 -19.73 40.60
C GLY A 157 13.38 -20.76 41.02
N TYR A 158 14.41 -20.28 41.73
CA TYR A 158 15.40 -21.03 42.52
C TYR A 158 16.49 -21.85 41.81
N GLU A 159 17.62 -21.91 42.53
CA GLU A 159 18.94 -22.42 42.15
C GLU A 159 19.00 -23.85 41.60
N GLU A 160 19.98 -24.02 40.73
CA GLU A 160 20.47 -25.25 40.14
C GLU A 160 20.44 -26.46 41.09
N THR A 161 19.55 -27.41 40.79
CA THR A 161 19.74 -28.80 41.19
C THR A 161 19.94 -29.67 39.95
N SER A 162 20.95 -30.52 40.03
CA SER A 162 21.77 -31.07 38.95
C SER A 162 21.16 -32.24 38.18
N VAL A 163 19.87 -32.20 37.83
CA VAL A 163 19.27 -33.28 37.04
C VAL A 163 18.27 -32.68 36.06
N MET A 164 18.68 -32.42 34.81
CA MET A 164 17.89 -32.66 33.59
C MET A 164 18.66 -32.24 32.32
N SER A 165 18.78 -33.18 31.36
CA SER A 165 19.73 -33.18 30.23
C SER A 165 19.42 -32.25 29.05
N LEU A 166 18.32 -31.52 29.07
CA LEU A 166 17.90 -30.62 27.98
C LEU A 166 18.56 -29.23 28.04
N SER A 167 19.23 -28.89 29.16
CA SER A 167 19.87 -27.60 29.38
C SER A 167 21.26 -27.46 28.77
N THR A 168 21.86 -28.54 28.24
CA THR A 168 23.16 -28.42 27.59
C THR A 168 22.99 -27.81 26.20
N VAL A 169 23.83 -26.83 25.89
CA VAL A 169 23.90 -26.17 24.57
C VAL A 169 24.01 -27.22 23.45
N GLU A 170 24.79 -28.28 23.66
CA GLU A 170 24.96 -29.37 22.70
C GLU A 170 23.65 -30.12 22.43
N ARG A 171 22.87 -30.44 23.47
CA ARG A 171 21.58 -31.12 23.29
C ARG A 171 20.57 -30.22 22.58
N SER A 172 20.55 -28.92 22.90
CA SER A 172 19.70 -27.96 22.21
C SER A 172 20.05 -27.89 20.72
N LYS A 173 21.35 -27.95 20.38
CA LYS A 173 21.84 -27.99 18.99
C LYS A 173 21.38 -29.25 18.25
N GLU A 174 21.50 -30.44 18.86
CA GLU A 174 20.98 -31.69 18.28
C GLU A 174 19.47 -31.62 18.00
N ILE A 175 18.71 -31.03 18.94
CA ILE A 175 17.27 -30.87 18.79
C ILE A 175 16.96 -29.88 17.66
N LEU A 176 17.67 -28.75 17.56
CA LEU A 176 17.47 -27.81 16.46
C LEU A 176 17.80 -28.45 15.10
N GLN A 177 18.86 -29.25 15.00
CA GLN A 177 19.16 -30.03 13.79
C GLN A 177 18.00 -30.98 13.44
N SER A 178 17.47 -31.68 14.44
CA SER A 178 16.28 -32.53 14.27
C SER A 178 15.07 -31.70 13.83
N ALA A 179 14.93 -30.45 14.27
CA ALA A 179 13.84 -29.57 13.85
C ALA A 179 13.90 -29.31 12.33
N LEU A 180 15.09 -29.04 11.79
CA LEU A 180 15.28 -28.81 10.35
C LEU A 180 14.95 -30.04 9.51
N GLU A 181 15.33 -31.22 9.99
CA GLU A 181 14.97 -32.49 9.35
C GLU A 181 13.45 -32.71 9.38
N ALA A 182 12.80 -32.44 10.53
CA ALA A 182 11.35 -32.56 10.68
C ALA A 182 10.61 -31.63 9.71
N LEU A 183 11.05 -30.37 9.59
CA LEU A 183 10.49 -29.41 8.64
C LEU A 183 10.64 -29.83 7.17
N SER A 184 11.60 -30.70 6.86
CA SER A 184 11.78 -31.24 5.51
C SER A 184 10.89 -32.45 5.21
N ILE A 185 10.35 -33.10 6.25
CA ILE A 185 9.52 -34.32 6.17
C ILE A 185 8.03 -33.98 6.32
N LEU A 186 7.71 -33.05 7.22
CA LEU A 186 6.34 -32.71 7.57
C LEU A 186 5.64 -31.92 6.45
N PRO A 187 4.35 -32.19 6.20
CA PRO A 187 3.56 -31.32 5.34
C PRO A 187 3.36 -29.96 6.03
N SER A 188 3.19 -28.89 5.24
CA SER A 188 3.22 -27.51 5.75
C SER A 188 2.08 -27.16 6.72
N ASP A 189 1.02 -27.97 6.80
CA ASP A 189 -0.06 -27.85 7.78
C ASP A 189 0.27 -28.47 9.15
N GLN A 190 1.38 -29.22 9.28
CA GLN A 190 1.80 -29.90 10.50
C GLN A 190 3.12 -29.38 11.09
N VAL A 191 3.63 -28.25 10.60
CA VAL A 191 4.94 -27.72 11.06
C VAL A 191 4.86 -26.87 12.32
N LEU A 192 3.66 -26.46 12.75
CA LEU A 192 3.47 -25.50 13.84
C LEU A 192 4.13 -25.92 15.17
N PRO A 193 4.01 -27.19 15.65
CA PRO A 193 4.69 -27.60 16.88
C PRO A 193 6.22 -27.48 16.79
N VAL A 194 6.80 -27.64 15.59
CA VAL A 194 8.24 -27.47 15.37
C VAL A 194 8.63 -26.00 15.51
N PHE A 195 7.83 -25.08 14.97
CA PHE A 195 8.06 -23.64 15.11
C PHE A 195 7.95 -23.20 16.58
N ASP A 196 6.97 -23.74 17.32
CA ASP A 196 6.82 -23.47 18.75
C ASP A 196 8.06 -23.93 19.55
N CYS A 197 8.65 -25.09 19.22
CA CYS A 197 9.90 -25.54 19.83
C CYS A 197 11.08 -24.61 19.48
N MET A 198 11.17 -24.16 18.22
CA MET A 198 12.23 -23.24 17.76
C MET A 198 12.20 -21.91 18.53
N LYS A 199 11.03 -21.45 18.98
CA LYS A 199 10.88 -20.27 19.86
C LYS A 199 11.72 -20.36 21.14
N VAL A 200 11.88 -21.55 21.71
CA VAL A 200 12.67 -21.76 22.94
C VAL A 200 14.14 -22.07 22.63
N LEU A 201 14.40 -22.72 21.50
CA LEU A 201 15.74 -23.22 21.15
C LEU A 201 16.63 -22.16 20.50
N VAL A 202 16.08 -21.38 19.56
CA VAL A 202 16.86 -20.42 18.77
C VAL A 202 17.52 -19.32 19.62
N PRO A 203 16.82 -18.67 20.58
CA PRO A 203 17.45 -17.67 21.45
C PRO A 203 18.69 -18.19 22.18
N LYS A 204 18.63 -19.44 22.67
CA LYS A 204 19.73 -20.11 23.42
C LYS A 204 20.93 -20.49 22.55
N LEU A 205 20.73 -20.62 21.25
CA LEU A 205 21.73 -21.18 20.32
C LEU A 205 22.38 -20.15 19.42
N LEU A 206 21.82 -18.95 19.30
CA LEU A 206 22.29 -17.98 18.31
C LEU A 206 23.76 -17.60 18.50
N ASP A 207 24.20 -17.42 19.74
CA ASP A 207 25.60 -17.06 20.07
C ASP A 207 26.57 -18.23 19.85
N SER A 208 26.13 -19.46 20.15
CA SER A 208 26.99 -20.66 20.10
C SER A 208 26.96 -21.41 18.75
N SER A 209 25.92 -21.21 17.93
CA SER A 209 25.67 -21.95 16.69
C SER A 209 24.91 -21.10 15.65
N GLU A 210 25.42 -19.90 15.37
CA GLU A 210 24.81 -18.91 14.45
C GLU A 210 24.40 -19.52 13.09
N VAL A 211 25.27 -20.34 12.47
CA VAL A 211 25.02 -20.96 11.15
C VAL A 211 23.76 -21.83 11.16
N LEU A 212 23.55 -22.61 12.22
CA LEU A 212 22.39 -23.50 12.36
C LEU A 212 21.10 -22.69 12.54
N CYS A 213 21.16 -21.59 13.29
CA CYS A 213 20.03 -20.66 13.43
C CYS A 213 19.69 -19.96 12.11
N ILE A 214 20.69 -19.57 11.31
CA ILE A 214 20.47 -19.00 9.98
C ILE A 214 19.79 -20.01 9.05
N GLU A 215 20.21 -21.27 9.07
CA GLU A 215 19.56 -22.34 8.31
C GLU A 215 18.09 -22.53 8.74
N ALA A 216 17.81 -22.43 10.05
CA ALA A 216 16.45 -22.41 10.57
C ALA A 216 15.63 -21.23 10.04
N PHE A 217 16.20 -20.03 10.02
CA PHE A 217 15.55 -18.83 9.46
C PHE A 217 15.18 -19.02 7.99
N ASP A 218 16.09 -19.57 7.18
CA ASP A 218 15.86 -19.80 5.75
C ASP A 218 14.79 -20.86 5.47
N LEU A 219 14.87 -22.00 6.17
CA LEU A 219 13.94 -23.11 5.96
C LEU A 219 12.52 -22.73 6.40
N THR A 220 12.40 -22.09 7.56
CA THR A 220 11.09 -21.62 8.07
C THR A 220 10.50 -20.52 7.19
N TRP A 221 11.31 -19.57 6.70
CA TRP A 221 10.84 -18.57 5.74
C TRP A 221 10.33 -19.22 4.44
N LYS A 222 11.04 -20.22 3.92
CA LYS A 222 10.62 -20.95 2.70
C LYS A 222 9.25 -21.60 2.88
N ILE A 223 8.97 -22.15 4.06
CA ILE A 223 7.67 -22.73 4.41
C ILE A 223 6.58 -21.64 4.52
N ILE A 224 6.85 -20.53 5.21
CA ILE A 224 5.89 -19.42 5.29
C ILE A 224 5.57 -18.85 3.90
N SER A 225 6.58 -18.70 3.05
CA SER A 225 6.40 -18.20 1.69
C SER A 225 5.53 -19.14 0.85
N SER A 226 5.72 -20.47 0.96
CA SER A 226 4.90 -21.45 0.23
C SER A 226 3.45 -21.51 0.73
N LEU A 227 3.23 -21.21 2.02
CA LEU A 227 1.91 -21.18 2.65
C LEU A 227 1.09 -19.92 2.32
N SER A 228 1.67 -18.92 1.64
CA SER A 228 1.03 -17.62 1.40
C SER A 228 -0.38 -17.69 0.77
N ASN A 229 -0.66 -18.75 0.00
CA ASN A 229 -1.96 -18.98 -0.65
C ASN A 229 -2.97 -19.78 0.22
N THR A 230 -2.56 -20.35 1.36
CA THR A 230 -3.39 -21.23 2.18
C THR A 230 -3.86 -20.53 3.46
N GLN A 231 -5.02 -19.87 3.41
CA GLN A 231 -5.45 -18.94 4.48
C GLN A 231 -5.58 -19.57 5.88
N LEU A 232 -6.07 -20.82 6.00
CA LEU A 232 -6.39 -21.43 7.31
C LEU A 232 -5.15 -21.69 8.18
N ILE A 233 -4.02 -22.01 7.56
CA ILE A 233 -2.79 -22.39 8.28
C ILE A 233 -1.71 -21.31 8.21
N PHE A 234 -1.77 -20.42 7.22
CA PHE A 234 -0.75 -19.39 7.02
C PHE A 234 -0.57 -18.49 8.25
N TRP A 235 -1.65 -18.00 8.85
CA TRP A 235 -1.59 -16.98 9.90
C TRP A 235 -1.00 -17.51 11.20
N THR A 236 -1.41 -18.71 11.63
CA THR A 236 -0.87 -19.33 12.85
C THR A 236 0.62 -19.63 12.69
N ASN A 237 1.03 -20.15 11.52
CA ASN A 237 2.45 -20.39 11.23
C ASN A 237 3.24 -19.08 11.12
N LEU A 238 2.70 -18.03 10.48
CA LEU A 238 3.34 -16.71 10.40
C LEU A 238 3.56 -16.13 11.80
N LYS A 239 2.58 -16.24 12.69
CA LYS A 239 2.68 -15.75 14.07
C LYS A 239 3.78 -16.49 14.84
N ALA A 240 3.84 -17.82 14.73
CA ALA A 240 4.92 -18.60 15.35
C ALA A 240 6.30 -18.25 14.77
N PHE A 241 6.39 -18.09 13.45
CA PHE A 241 7.60 -17.64 12.76
C PHE A 241 8.10 -16.28 13.24
N VAL A 242 7.20 -15.30 13.32
CA VAL A 242 7.51 -13.96 13.81
C VAL A 242 8.01 -14.02 15.27
N GLN A 243 7.36 -14.82 16.12
CA GLN A 243 7.69 -14.89 17.54
C GLN A 243 9.12 -15.37 17.85
N PHE A 244 9.73 -16.23 17.02
CA PHE A 244 11.08 -16.72 17.29
C PHE A 244 12.17 -15.94 16.56
N ILE A 245 11.88 -15.38 15.37
CA ILE A 245 12.87 -14.57 14.64
C ILE A 245 12.99 -13.17 15.25
N PHE A 246 11.86 -12.61 15.69
CA PHE A 246 11.81 -11.29 16.31
C PHE A 246 11.76 -11.35 17.84
N ASP A 247 12.21 -12.47 18.41
CA ASP A 247 12.44 -12.60 19.83
C ASP A 247 13.48 -11.57 20.31
N THR A 248 13.28 -11.02 21.51
CA THR A 248 14.11 -9.93 22.05
C THR A 248 15.59 -10.32 22.17
N GLU A 249 15.88 -11.55 22.60
CA GLU A 249 17.23 -12.05 22.79
C GLU A 249 17.89 -12.34 21.44
N VAL A 250 17.15 -12.95 20.49
CA VAL A 250 17.61 -13.18 19.11
C VAL A 250 18.00 -11.87 18.44
N LEU A 251 17.12 -10.86 18.50
CA LEU A 251 17.36 -9.55 17.91
C LEU A 251 18.57 -8.85 18.54
N ALA A 252 18.71 -8.94 19.88
CA ALA A 252 19.79 -8.32 20.64
C ALA A 252 21.15 -8.95 20.33
N VAL A 253 21.24 -10.28 20.36
CA VAL A 253 22.47 -11.04 20.08
C VAL A 253 22.90 -10.87 18.63
N ALA A 254 21.96 -10.94 17.68
CA ALA A 254 22.29 -10.67 16.27
C ALA A 254 22.84 -9.25 16.09
N ALA A 255 22.20 -8.24 16.68
CA ALA A 255 22.59 -6.85 16.51
C ALA A 255 23.91 -6.49 17.21
N SER A 256 24.27 -7.15 18.31
CA SER A 256 25.53 -6.90 19.03
C SER A 256 26.75 -7.31 18.19
N ALA A 257 26.68 -8.44 17.48
CA ALA A 257 27.73 -8.94 16.61
C ALA A 257 27.74 -8.24 15.23
N LYS A 258 26.60 -7.67 14.80
CA LYS A 258 26.35 -7.20 13.42
C LYS A 258 26.82 -8.23 12.36
N GLY A 259 26.65 -9.50 12.69
CA GLY A 259 27.15 -10.65 11.92
C GLY A 259 26.21 -11.09 10.79
N GLN A 260 26.28 -12.38 10.46
CA GLN A 260 25.48 -12.96 9.38
C GLN A 260 24.00 -13.03 9.77
N ALA A 261 23.68 -13.38 11.02
CA ALA A 261 22.33 -13.43 11.54
C ALA A 261 21.64 -12.05 11.48
N TYR A 262 22.34 -10.97 11.81
CA TYR A 262 21.83 -9.60 11.71
C TYR A 262 21.42 -9.25 10.28
N THR A 263 22.32 -9.53 9.32
CA THR A 263 22.07 -9.33 7.89
C THR A 263 20.89 -10.17 7.43
N LYS A 264 20.77 -11.40 7.94
CA LYS A 264 19.71 -12.33 7.58
C LYS A 264 18.34 -11.89 8.09
N ILE A 265 18.26 -11.44 9.34
CA ILE A 265 17.03 -10.88 9.92
C ILE A 265 16.58 -9.66 9.10
N LYS A 266 17.50 -8.78 8.70
CA LYS A 266 17.18 -7.65 7.81
C LYS A 266 16.66 -8.11 6.44
N GLU A 267 17.27 -9.13 5.84
CA GLU A 267 16.75 -9.73 4.59
C GLU A 267 15.30 -10.22 4.76
N ILE A 268 15.01 -10.89 5.88
CA ILE A 268 13.66 -11.38 6.20
C ILE A 268 12.67 -10.22 6.43
N ILE A 269 13.09 -9.13 7.08
CA ILE A 269 12.28 -7.91 7.22
C ILE A 269 11.84 -7.40 5.84
N PHE A 270 12.77 -7.25 4.89
CA PHE A 270 12.42 -6.79 3.54
C PHE A 270 11.49 -7.76 2.82
N LYS A 271 11.69 -9.07 2.96
CA LYS A 271 10.82 -10.09 2.39
C LYS A 271 9.40 -10.07 2.99
N LEU A 272 9.27 -9.82 4.29
CA LEU A 272 7.97 -9.67 4.96
C LEU A 272 7.25 -8.40 4.50
N ILE A 273 7.98 -7.30 4.32
CA ILE A 273 7.43 -6.06 3.77
C ILE A 273 6.96 -6.29 2.34
N ASP A 274 7.75 -6.95 1.49
CA ASP A 274 7.35 -7.28 0.12
C ASP A 274 6.11 -8.18 0.08
N LEU A 275 6.07 -9.23 0.89
CA LEU A 275 4.89 -10.10 1.02
C LEU A 275 3.65 -9.31 1.47
N SER A 276 3.82 -8.33 2.36
CA SER A 276 2.72 -7.50 2.85
C SER A 276 2.11 -6.59 1.78
N THR A 277 2.82 -6.35 0.67
CA THR A 277 2.26 -5.60 -0.48
C THR A 277 1.18 -6.37 -1.23
N THR A 278 1.23 -7.71 -1.19
CA THR A 278 0.26 -8.59 -1.86
C THR A 278 -0.75 -9.18 -0.87
N LYS A 279 -0.34 -9.36 0.40
CA LYS A 279 -1.14 -9.96 1.46
C LYS A 279 -1.24 -9.02 2.67
N THR A 280 -2.35 -8.31 2.75
CA THR A 280 -2.68 -7.39 3.85
C THR A 280 -2.70 -8.12 5.20
N GLY A 281 -2.23 -7.44 6.26
CA GLY A 281 -2.14 -7.99 7.62
C GLY A 281 -0.81 -8.67 7.97
N VAL A 282 0.02 -9.08 7.00
CA VAL A 282 1.33 -9.69 7.29
C VAL A 282 2.20 -8.74 8.12
N PHE A 283 2.27 -7.47 7.73
CA PHE A 283 3.09 -6.50 8.44
C PHE A 283 2.50 -6.11 9.81
N ASN A 284 1.18 -6.23 9.99
CA ASN A 284 0.52 -6.02 11.28
C ASN A 284 1.00 -7.03 12.32
N VAL A 285 1.12 -8.31 11.93
CA VAL A 285 1.62 -9.37 12.83
C VAL A 285 3.05 -9.08 13.29
N VAL A 286 3.93 -8.68 12.36
CA VAL A 286 5.33 -8.34 12.65
C VAL A 286 5.43 -7.13 13.57
N LEU A 287 4.78 -6.02 13.20
CA LEU A 287 4.88 -4.77 13.94
C LEU A 287 4.22 -4.83 15.31
N SER A 288 3.06 -5.48 15.42
CA SER A 288 2.41 -5.65 16.72
C SER A 288 3.33 -6.40 17.67
N HIS A 289 3.93 -7.50 17.22
CA HIS A 289 4.85 -8.28 18.04
C HIS A 289 6.09 -7.45 18.46
N CYS A 290 6.77 -6.81 17.50
CA CYS A 290 7.96 -6.01 17.78
C CYS A 290 7.66 -4.79 18.67
N CYS A 291 6.62 -4.02 18.37
CA CYS A 291 6.31 -2.82 19.17
C CYS A 291 5.91 -3.21 20.60
N GLN A 292 5.15 -4.30 20.79
CA GLN A 292 4.81 -4.80 22.12
C GLN A 292 6.06 -5.22 22.90
N SER A 293 7.01 -5.92 22.26
CA SER A 293 8.24 -6.34 22.93
C SER A 293 9.17 -5.17 23.28
N TRP A 294 9.13 -4.07 22.53
CA TRP A 294 9.99 -2.90 22.74
C TRP A 294 9.46 -1.87 23.76
N ILE A 295 8.18 -1.93 24.15
CA ILE A 295 7.55 -0.96 25.08
C ILE A 295 7.84 -1.27 26.56
N PHE A 296 8.20 -2.50 26.92
CA PHE A 296 8.36 -2.89 28.32
C PHE A 296 9.58 -2.21 28.99
N PRO A 297 9.43 -1.65 30.20
CA PRO A 297 10.52 -1.01 30.92
C PRO A 297 11.50 -2.07 31.38
N ALA A 298 12.69 -2.05 30.81
CA ALA A 298 13.74 -2.95 31.22
C ALA A 298 14.68 -2.22 32.20
N VAL A 299 15.15 -2.95 33.22
CA VAL A 299 15.74 -2.41 34.46
C VAL A 299 17.12 -1.78 34.26
N ASP A 300 17.78 -1.98 33.12
CA ASP A 300 19.16 -1.55 32.89
C ASP A 300 19.39 -0.96 31.49
N GLU A 301 19.94 0.25 31.41
CA GLU A 301 19.99 1.10 30.21
C GLU A 301 21.08 0.69 29.19
N ARG A 302 21.97 -0.27 29.51
CA ARG A 302 23.26 -0.43 28.81
C ARG A 302 23.38 -1.58 27.81
N SER A 303 22.49 -2.57 27.79
CA SER A 303 22.62 -3.72 26.86
C SER A 303 21.29 -4.08 26.20
N ALA A 304 21.30 -4.54 24.94
CA ALA A 304 20.06 -4.92 24.24
C ALA A 304 19.39 -6.17 24.83
N LEU A 305 20.16 -7.03 25.52
CA LEU A 305 19.62 -8.14 26.32
C LEU A 305 18.87 -7.64 27.57
N THR A 306 19.28 -6.50 28.12
CA THR A 306 18.66 -5.90 29.31
C THR A 306 17.74 -4.73 29.00
N ASN A 307 17.68 -4.26 27.75
CA ASN A 307 16.79 -3.22 27.26
C ASN A 307 16.30 -3.50 25.83
N ALA A 308 15.09 -4.06 25.75
CA ALA A 308 14.43 -4.40 24.50
C ALA A 308 14.26 -3.22 23.54
N PHE A 309 14.22 -1.98 24.05
CA PHE A 309 14.09 -0.78 23.21
C PHE A 309 15.28 -0.59 22.25
N LEU A 310 16.48 -1.05 22.62
CA LEU A 310 17.65 -0.94 21.74
C LEU A 310 17.46 -1.72 20.42
N ASN A 311 16.63 -2.77 20.43
CA ASN A 311 16.25 -3.48 19.21
C ASN A 311 15.46 -2.57 18.26
N ALA A 312 14.61 -1.67 18.76
CA ALA A 312 13.91 -0.71 17.92
C ALA A 312 14.88 0.14 17.10
N GLY A 313 15.98 0.60 17.71
CA GLY A 313 17.05 1.34 17.01
C GLY A 313 17.78 0.49 15.97
N ASN A 314 18.17 -0.72 16.34
CA ASN A 314 18.92 -1.65 15.47
C ASN A 314 18.13 -2.12 14.24
N TYR A 315 16.80 -2.16 14.34
CA TYR A 315 15.86 -2.61 13.29
C TYR A 315 14.83 -1.52 12.96
N SER A 316 15.26 -0.26 13.01
CA SER A 316 14.46 0.94 12.77
C SER A 316 13.84 1.02 11.36
N GLU A 317 14.28 0.18 10.41
CA GLU A 317 13.63 0.04 9.11
C GLU A 317 12.17 -0.40 9.24
N LEU A 318 11.85 -1.24 10.23
CA LEU A 318 10.48 -1.68 10.51
C LEU A 318 9.55 -0.48 10.77
N ILE A 319 9.94 0.40 11.69
CA ILE A 319 9.14 1.58 12.03
C ILE A 319 9.14 2.59 10.87
N THR A 320 10.28 2.80 10.21
CA THR A 320 10.39 3.73 9.07
C THR A 320 9.48 3.33 7.90
N GLU A 321 9.45 2.04 7.56
CA GLU A 321 8.56 1.51 6.51
C GLU A 321 7.11 1.51 6.95
N ALA A 322 6.83 1.18 8.22
CA ALA A 322 5.49 1.21 8.79
C ALA A 322 4.83 2.60 8.71
N CYS A 323 5.59 3.66 8.98
CA CYS A 323 5.10 5.04 8.95
C CYS A 323 4.54 5.46 7.58
N VAL A 324 5.06 4.89 6.49
CA VAL A 324 4.64 5.23 5.12
C VAL A 324 3.91 4.10 4.39
N PHE A 325 3.61 3.03 5.11
CA PHE A 325 3.02 1.82 4.55
C PHE A 325 1.62 2.02 3.98
N GLY A 326 1.28 1.19 2.99
CA GLY A 326 -0.04 1.11 2.37
C GLY A 326 0.09 1.04 0.85
N THR A 327 -0.35 -0.07 0.26
CA THR A 327 -0.25 -0.24 -1.20
C THR A 327 -1.40 0.43 -1.94
N VAL A 328 -1.19 0.74 -3.22
CA VAL A 328 -2.25 1.27 -4.08
C VAL A 328 -2.89 0.10 -4.81
N PHE A 329 -3.99 -0.40 -4.25
CA PHE A 329 -4.76 -1.49 -4.85
C PHE A 329 -5.55 -1.03 -6.07
N ARG A 330 -5.75 -1.95 -7.03
CA ARG A 330 -6.74 -1.75 -8.09
C ARG A 330 -8.15 -1.74 -7.49
N LYS A 331 -9.11 -1.16 -8.20
CA LYS A 331 -10.48 -0.97 -7.69
C LYS A 331 -11.11 -2.31 -7.23
N ASP A 332 -10.97 -3.37 -8.00
CA ASP A 332 -11.43 -4.73 -7.68
C ASP A 332 -10.78 -5.28 -6.40
N GLN A 333 -9.45 -5.16 -6.29
CA GLN A 333 -8.71 -5.58 -5.10
C GLN A 333 -9.13 -4.79 -3.87
N ARG A 334 -9.35 -3.48 -4.00
CA ARG A 334 -9.80 -2.61 -2.90
C ARG A 334 -11.15 -3.07 -2.34
N HIS A 335 -12.12 -3.41 -3.19
CA HIS A 335 -13.42 -3.91 -2.71
C HIS A 335 -13.28 -5.22 -1.92
N ILE A 336 -12.38 -6.12 -2.35
CA ILE A 336 -12.09 -7.36 -1.61
C ILE A 336 -11.50 -7.03 -0.23
N GLN A 337 -10.56 -6.09 -0.16
CA GLN A 337 -9.96 -5.68 1.11
C GLN A 337 -10.97 -5.02 2.05
N ASP A 338 -11.82 -4.13 1.52
CA ASP A 338 -12.87 -3.47 2.30
C ASP A 338 -13.87 -4.49 2.87
N VAL A 339 -14.21 -5.53 2.10
CA VAL A 339 -15.07 -6.63 2.57
C VAL A 339 -14.37 -7.46 3.65
N HIS A 340 -13.08 -7.81 3.46
CA HIS A 340 -12.32 -8.53 4.49
C HIS A 340 -12.25 -7.73 5.80
N ALA A 341 -11.90 -6.45 5.71
CA ALA A 341 -11.86 -5.56 6.87
C ALA A 341 -13.24 -5.44 7.54
N PHE A 342 -14.32 -5.33 6.74
CA PHE A 342 -15.69 -5.31 7.27
C PHE A 342 -16.03 -6.61 8.02
N ILE A 343 -15.72 -7.78 7.45
CA ILE A 343 -15.98 -9.08 8.08
C ILE A 343 -15.21 -9.19 9.40
N GLU A 344 -13.91 -8.87 9.41
CA GLU A 344 -13.09 -8.89 10.63
C GLU A 344 -13.64 -7.91 11.69
N ASN A 345 -14.18 -6.76 11.27
CA ASN A 345 -14.79 -5.78 12.16
C ASN A 345 -16.06 -6.28 12.87
N LEU A 346 -16.71 -7.34 12.37
CA LEU A 346 -17.82 -7.98 13.07
C LEU A 346 -17.38 -8.75 14.33
N GLY A 347 -16.06 -8.97 14.51
CA GLY A 347 -15.48 -9.65 15.65
C GLY A 347 -15.94 -11.11 15.80
N GLU A 348 -15.93 -11.63 17.03
CA GLU A 348 -16.31 -13.03 17.34
C GLU A 348 -17.77 -13.37 17.02
N LYS A 349 -18.62 -12.37 16.76
CA LYS A 349 -20.01 -12.60 16.33
C LYS A 349 -20.10 -13.21 14.93
N CYS A 350 -19.05 -13.06 14.11
CA CYS A 350 -18.97 -13.71 12.81
C CYS A 350 -18.29 -15.07 12.95
N ALA A 351 -18.98 -16.15 12.56
CA ALA A 351 -18.42 -17.50 12.61
C ALA A 351 -17.12 -17.63 11.79
N ALA A 352 -16.98 -16.88 10.71
CA ALA A 352 -15.75 -16.86 9.91
C ALA A 352 -14.54 -16.37 10.73
N ASN A 353 -14.72 -15.38 11.62
CA ASN A 353 -13.65 -14.83 12.46
C ASN A 353 -13.30 -15.73 13.65
N VAL A 354 -14.20 -16.65 14.02
CA VAL A 354 -13.91 -17.67 15.04
C VAL A 354 -13.01 -18.77 14.44
N VAL A 355 -13.22 -19.10 13.17
CA VAL A 355 -12.44 -20.12 12.45
C VAL A 355 -11.13 -19.56 11.91
N ILE A 356 -11.15 -18.33 11.41
CA ILE A 356 -9.99 -17.60 10.90
C ILE A 356 -9.68 -16.54 11.94
N GLU A 357 -8.66 -16.77 12.78
CA GLU A 357 -8.21 -15.78 13.76
C GLU A 357 -8.08 -14.40 13.06
N SER A 358 -8.79 -13.40 13.58
CA SER A 358 -8.74 -12.04 13.03
C SER A 358 -7.33 -11.49 13.19
N THR A 359 -6.62 -11.32 12.08
CA THR A 359 -5.28 -10.71 12.06
C THR A 359 -5.33 -9.21 11.77
N ASN A 360 -6.53 -8.60 11.84
CA ASN A 360 -6.72 -7.18 11.62
C ASN A 360 -6.08 -6.73 10.29
N ARG A 361 -6.53 -7.25 9.15
CA ARG A 361 -5.92 -7.11 7.80
C ARG A 361 -6.11 -5.73 7.15
N ASP A 362 -6.24 -4.69 7.96
CA ASP A 362 -6.33 -3.31 7.50
C ASP A 362 -4.92 -2.68 7.46
N ASP A 363 -4.52 -2.19 6.30
CA ASP A 363 -3.22 -1.51 6.09
C ASP A 363 -3.10 -0.23 6.93
N HIS A 364 -4.22 0.36 7.37
CA HIS A 364 -4.19 1.50 8.29
C HIS A 364 -3.59 1.12 9.64
N TYR A 365 -3.75 -0.14 10.08
CA TYR A 365 -3.22 -0.58 11.37
C TYR A 365 -1.70 -0.61 11.42
N VAL A 366 -1.03 -0.84 10.30
CA VAL A 366 0.44 -0.71 10.21
C VAL A 366 0.86 0.69 10.65
N ARG A 367 0.24 1.72 10.05
CA ARG A 367 0.52 3.12 10.35
C ARG A 367 0.08 3.49 11.77
N ILE A 368 -1.10 3.04 12.22
CA ILE A 368 -1.59 3.27 13.58
C ILE A 368 -0.63 2.69 14.62
N CYS A 369 -0.16 1.45 14.43
CA CYS A 369 0.78 0.80 15.33
C CYS A 369 2.08 1.62 15.46
N ALA A 370 2.68 2.01 14.34
CA ALA A 370 3.88 2.85 14.32
C ALA A 370 3.65 4.22 14.99
N VAL A 371 2.55 4.90 14.67
CA VAL A 371 2.22 6.21 15.26
C VAL A 371 2.00 6.09 16.77
N LYS A 372 1.24 5.09 17.25
CA LYS A 372 1.04 4.86 18.68
C LYS A 372 2.34 4.54 19.41
N PHE A 373 3.20 3.71 18.82
CA PHE A 373 4.53 3.43 19.36
C PHE A 373 5.35 4.71 19.51
N LEU A 374 5.43 5.54 18.46
CA LEU A 374 6.12 6.84 18.51
C LEU A 374 5.50 7.81 19.53
N CYS A 375 4.17 7.78 19.70
CA CYS A 375 3.47 8.56 20.72
C CYS A 375 3.84 8.14 22.15
N LEU A 376 4.20 6.88 22.42
CA LEU A 376 4.62 6.40 23.74
C LEU A 376 6.04 6.86 24.14
N LEU A 377 6.88 7.23 23.18
CA LEU A 377 8.27 7.58 23.46
C LEU A 377 8.41 8.89 24.24
N ASP A 378 9.12 8.86 25.35
CA ASP A 378 9.42 10.06 26.13
C ASP A 378 10.63 10.84 25.57
N GLY A 379 10.44 12.13 25.25
CA GLY A 379 11.51 13.01 24.78
C GLY A 379 12.55 13.37 25.85
N SER A 380 12.28 13.09 27.13
CA SER A 380 13.26 13.25 28.22
C SER A 380 14.29 12.12 28.25
N ASN A 381 13.93 10.92 27.76
CA ASN A 381 14.81 9.76 27.70
C ASN A 381 15.76 9.86 26.50
N ILE A 382 17.07 9.69 26.73
CA ILE A 382 18.09 9.89 25.70
C ILE A 382 18.02 8.88 24.56
N LEU A 383 17.67 7.62 24.85
CA LEU A 383 17.53 6.56 23.84
C LEU A 383 16.31 6.82 22.97
N HIS A 384 15.17 7.12 23.60
CA HIS A 384 13.93 7.47 22.89
C HIS A 384 14.13 8.69 22.01
N LYS A 385 14.77 9.73 22.55
CA LYS A 385 15.06 10.96 21.81
C LYS A 385 15.94 10.69 20.59
N THR A 386 17.06 9.98 20.78
CA THR A 386 17.97 9.65 19.67
C THR A 386 17.27 8.82 18.60
N PHE A 387 16.40 7.88 19.01
CA PHE A 387 15.59 7.09 18.09
C PHE A 387 14.58 7.94 17.31
N MET A 388 13.86 8.86 17.98
CA MET A 388 12.92 9.77 17.31
C MET A 388 13.63 10.69 16.30
N GLU A 389 14.81 11.20 16.66
CA GLU A 389 15.66 12.00 15.77
C GLU A 389 16.11 11.18 14.55
N ASP A 390 16.54 9.93 14.73
CA ASP A 390 16.90 9.01 13.64
C ASP A 390 15.71 8.70 12.70
N ILE A 391 14.53 8.40 13.25
CA ILE A 391 13.31 8.20 12.45
C ILE A 391 12.94 9.48 11.68
N PHE A 392 13.06 10.65 12.31
CA PHE A 392 12.78 11.93 11.64
C PHE A 392 13.71 12.15 10.44
N ILE A 393 15.02 11.89 10.58
CA ILE A 393 15.99 11.97 9.48
C ILE A 393 15.66 10.97 8.37
N LYS A 394 15.39 9.70 8.71
CA LYS A 394 15.05 8.66 7.73
C LYS A 394 13.79 8.98 6.93
N LEU A 395 12.79 9.60 7.57
CA LEU A 395 11.58 10.05 6.90
C LEU A 395 11.84 11.22 5.94
N LEU A 396 12.70 12.18 6.31
CA LEU A 396 13.15 13.23 5.39
C LEU A 396 13.96 12.66 4.22
N ASP A 397 14.85 11.70 4.47
CA ASP A 397 15.59 11.00 3.42
C ASP A 397 14.63 10.31 2.45
N LYS A 398 13.54 9.73 2.97
CA LYS A 398 12.51 9.10 2.16
C LYS A 398 11.75 10.09 1.28
N ASP A 399 11.39 11.27 1.80
CA ASP A 399 10.81 12.35 0.98
C ASP A 399 11.78 12.79 -0.14
N GLU A 400 13.07 12.93 0.17
CA GLU A 400 14.08 13.30 -0.82
C GLU A 400 14.26 12.24 -1.90
N VAL A 401 14.34 10.96 -1.53
CA VAL A 401 14.44 9.84 -2.49
C VAL A 401 13.24 9.83 -3.44
N VAL A 402 12.02 10.01 -2.91
CA VAL A 402 10.81 10.10 -3.73
C VAL A 402 10.88 11.32 -4.67
N SER A 403 11.36 12.46 -4.18
CA SER A 403 11.52 13.70 -4.97
C SER A 403 12.55 13.57 -6.09
N ARG A 404 13.66 12.87 -5.85
CA ARG A 404 14.73 12.63 -6.86
C ARG A 404 14.25 11.67 -7.96
N SER A 405 13.38 10.72 -7.63
CA SER A 405 12.86 9.76 -8.61
C SER A 405 11.99 10.40 -9.70
N LYS A 406 11.16 11.39 -9.33
CA LYS A 406 10.31 12.18 -10.22
C LYS A 406 10.08 13.57 -9.64
N THR A 407 10.56 14.60 -10.32
CA THR A 407 10.40 16.00 -9.92
C THR A 407 8.94 16.46 -9.86
N ARG A 408 8.05 15.81 -10.62
CA ARG A 408 6.59 16.03 -10.57
C ARG A 408 5.86 14.70 -10.56
N TYR A 409 4.86 14.59 -9.71
CA TYR A 409 4.00 13.42 -9.59
C TYR A 409 2.53 13.83 -9.52
N TYR A 410 1.65 12.88 -9.88
CA TYR A 410 0.21 13.08 -9.99
C TYR A 410 -0.49 12.96 -8.63
N ALA A 411 -1.63 13.63 -8.49
CA ALA A 411 -2.48 13.49 -7.32
C ALA A 411 -2.87 12.01 -7.14
N ASN A 412 -2.87 11.58 -5.88
CA ASN A 412 -3.14 10.20 -5.43
C ASN A 412 -2.24 9.09 -6.02
N SER A 413 -1.11 9.41 -6.65
CA SER A 413 -0.09 8.42 -7.00
C SER A 413 0.59 7.84 -5.75
N LEU A 414 1.28 6.70 -5.87
CA LEU A 414 2.03 6.11 -4.75
C LEU A 414 3.05 7.10 -4.16
N GLN A 415 3.77 7.86 -5.00
CA GLN A 415 4.69 8.90 -4.56
C GLN A 415 3.99 10.00 -3.75
N HIS A 416 2.81 10.44 -4.20
CA HIS A 416 2.02 11.43 -3.48
C HIS A 416 1.62 10.95 -2.09
N ARG A 417 1.12 9.71 -2.02
CA ARG A 417 0.65 9.09 -0.78
C ARG A 417 1.78 8.89 0.22
N ILE A 418 2.93 8.35 -0.24
CA ILE A 418 4.12 8.20 0.59
C ILE A 418 4.54 9.56 1.18
N LYS A 419 4.58 10.63 0.37
CA LYS A 419 4.93 11.97 0.85
C LYS A 419 3.93 12.47 1.90
N ASN A 420 2.62 12.36 1.68
CA ASN A 420 1.65 12.74 2.71
C ASN A 420 1.89 11.97 4.03
N ARG A 421 2.10 10.66 3.97
CA ARG A 421 2.37 9.81 5.15
C ARG A 421 3.66 10.18 5.89
N VAL A 422 4.72 10.55 5.14
CA VAL A 422 5.96 11.09 5.71
C VAL A 422 5.64 12.33 6.53
N TRP A 423 5.02 13.34 5.92
CA TRP A 423 4.79 14.62 6.56
C TRP A 423 3.78 14.55 7.72
N GLN A 424 2.79 13.65 7.66
CA GLN A 424 1.93 13.29 8.79
C GLN A 424 2.73 12.77 9.99
N THR A 425 3.67 11.86 9.75
CA THR A 425 4.50 11.28 10.83
C THR A 425 5.49 12.29 11.39
N LEU A 426 6.09 13.14 10.55
CA LEU A 426 6.97 14.23 11.00
C LEU A 426 6.22 15.19 11.93
N LEU A 427 4.95 15.50 11.64
CA LEU A 427 4.10 16.28 12.53
C LEU A 427 3.92 15.62 13.90
N VAL A 428 3.69 14.30 13.96
CA VAL A 428 3.57 13.56 15.23
C VAL A 428 4.84 13.65 16.09
N LEU A 429 6.03 13.63 15.46
CA LEU A 429 7.31 13.69 16.17
C LEU A 429 7.70 15.10 16.62
N LEU A 430 7.30 16.13 15.87
CA LEU A 430 7.68 17.54 16.06
C LEU A 430 7.69 18.04 17.53
N PRO A 431 6.65 17.82 18.36
CA PRO A 431 6.61 18.35 19.73
C PRO A 431 7.72 17.79 20.63
N LYS A 432 8.20 16.58 20.34
CA LYS A 432 9.20 15.84 21.14
C LYS A 432 10.65 16.15 20.76
N LEU A 433 10.86 16.87 19.66
CA LEU A 433 12.19 17.23 19.17
C LEU A 433 12.71 18.50 19.84
N ASN A 434 14.02 18.55 20.07
CA ASN A 434 14.67 19.71 20.67
C ASN A 434 15.04 20.78 19.64
N GLN A 435 15.36 21.97 20.14
CA GLN A 435 15.72 23.12 19.31
C GLN A 435 16.94 22.87 18.42
N ASN A 436 18.01 22.28 18.95
CA ASN A 436 19.26 22.12 18.21
C ASN A 436 19.09 21.18 17.00
N PHE A 437 18.41 20.06 17.20
CA PHE A 437 18.11 19.11 16.14
C PHE A 437 17.19 19.72 15.07
N LEU A 438 16.13 20.43 15.49
CA LEU A 438 15.24 21.12 14.55
C LEU A 438 15.98 22.19 13.74
N CYS A 439 16.87 22.97 14.37
CA CYS A 439 17.68 23.96 13.66
C CYS A 439 18.55 23.34 12.55
N GLY A 440 19.12 22.16 12.80
CA GLY A 440 19.94 21.42 11.84
C GLY A 440 19.15 20.75 10.72
N THR A 441 17.85 20.50 10.91
CA THR A 441 16.98 19.84 9.92
C THR A 441 16.04 20.80 9.19
N LEU A 442 15.87 22.02 9.68
CA LEU A 442 14.94 23.01 9.13
C LEU A 442 15.24 23.36 7.67
N ASP A 443 16.51 23.42 7.26
CA ASP A 443 16.90 23.71 5.88
C ASP A 443 16.39 22.63 4.91
N ARG A 444 16.33 21.36 5.37
CA ARG A 444 15.74 20.26 4.59
C ARG A 444 14.22 20.41 4.48
N VAL A 445 13.56 20.88 5.54
CA VAL A 445 12.12 21.17 5.52
C VAL A 445 11.80 22.30 4.54
N PHE A 446 12.59 23.37 4.55
CA PHE A 446 12.46 24.46 3.58
C PHE A 446 12.69 23.97 2.14
N GLN A 447 13.71 23.14 1.93
CA GLN A 447 13.98 22.55 0.62
C GLN A 447 12.82 21.66 0.11
N ALA A 448 12.15 20.94 1.00
CA ALA A 448 10.93 20.21 0.66
C ALA A 448 9.79 21.15 0.25
N GLY A 449 9.63 22.28 0.96
CA GLY A 449 8.69 23.34 0.61
C GLY A 449 8.92 23.93 -0.79
N PHE A 450 10.18 23.96 -1.24
CA PHE A 450 10.51 24.41 -2.58
C PHE A 450 10.25 23.37 -3.69
N SER A 451 10.43 22.09 -3.38
CA SER A 451 10.42 21.01 -4.38
C SER A 451 9.06 20.37 -4.59
N ASN A 452 8.15 20.46 -3.61
CA ASN A 452 6.86 19.78 -3.68
C ASN A 452 5.84 20.48 -4.58
N ASN A 453 5.04 19.71 -5.32
CA ASN A 453 4.07 20.23 -6.28
C ASN A 453 2.61 19.92 -5.94
N GLN A 454 2.32 19.22 -4.83
CA GLN A 454 0.95 18.84 -4.46
C GLN A 454 0.46 19.58 -3.22
N ALA A 455 -0.79 20.04 -3.28
CA ALA A 455 -1.46 20.82 -2.25
C ALA A 455 -1.39 20.21 -0.85
N SER A 456 -1.86 18.95 -0.76
CA SER A 456 -2.02 18.26 0.51
C SER A 456 -0.69 18.10 1.24
N VAL A 457 0.39 17.85 0.49
CA VAL A 457 1.74 17.75 1.07
C VAL A 457 2.26 19.11 1.51
N LYS A 458 2.01 20.16 0.71
CA LYS A 458 2.41 21.53 1.06
C LYS A 458 1.77 21.98 2.37
N TYR A 459 0.49 21.71 2.61
CA TYR A 459 -0.15 22.07 3.88
C TYR A 459 0.57 21.48 5.09
N PHE A 460 1.00 20.22 5.03
CA PHE A 460 1.76 19.62 6.13
C PHE A 460 3.16 20.24 6.29
N ILE A 461 3.86 20.54 5.20
CA ILE A 461 5.16 21.23 5.24
C ILE A 461 5.00 22.62 5.85
N GLU A 462 4.04 23.40 5.34
CA GLU A 462 3.69 24.74 5.83
C GLU A 462 3.34 24.69 7.31
N TRP A 463 2.59 23.68 7.75
CA TRP A 463 2.23 23.50 9.14
C TRP A 463 3.43 23.21 10.05
N ILE A 464 4.35 22.33 9.62
CA ILE A 464 5.60 22.10 10.36
C ILE A 464 6.42 23.39 10.47
N ILE A 465 6.51 24.18 9.40
CA ILE A 465 7.21 25.47 9.42
C ILE A 465 6.54 26.42 10.42
N ILE A 466 5.21 26.60 10.34
CA ILE A 466 4.45 27.47 11.25
C ILE A 466 4.68 27.07 12.71
N LEU A 467 4.53 25.78 13.04
CA LEU A 467 4.72 25.27 14.40
C LEU A 467 6.16 25.43 14.89
N SER A 468 7.15 25.20 14.02
CA SER A 468 8.56 25.37 14.35
C SER A 468 8.90 26.84 14.64
N LEU A 469 8.41 27.77 13.82
CA LEU A 469 8.61 29.21 14.02
C LEU A 469 7.86 29.73 15.26
N HIS A 470 6.64 29.23 15.51
CA HIS A 470 5.87 29.55 16.71
C HIS A 470 6.55 29.08 18.00
N LYS A 471 7.14 27.86 17.99
CA LYS A 471 7.86 27.29 19.15
C LYS A 471 9.24 27.92 19.34
N TYR A 472 9.92 28.29 18.26
CA TYR A 472 11.30 28.78 18.25
C TYR A 472 11.44 30.02 17.34
N PRO A 473 11.07 31.23 17.83
CA PRO A 473 11.10 32.46 17.04
C PRO A 473 12.45 32.81 16.40
N GLN A 474 13.56 32.37 16.99
CA GLN A 474 14.92 32.53 16.44
C GLN A 474 15.12 31.89 15.06
N PHE A 475 14.26 30.95 14.67
CA PHE A 475 14.30 30.36 13.33
C PHE A 475 13.76 31.31 12.24
N LEU A 476 13.17 32.45 12.62
CA LEU A 476 12.73 33.47 11.67
C LEU A 476 13.88 33.94 10.77
N ASP A 477 15.10 34.08 11.29
CA ASP A 477 16.25 34.51 10.49
C ASP A 477 16.52 33.58 9.30
N LYS A 478 16.55 32.27 9.55
CA LYS A 478 16.65 31.26 8.48
C LYS A 478 15.44 31.26 7.54
N PHE A 479 14.24 31.50 8.07
CA PHE A 479 13.03 31.57 7.26
C PHE A 479 13.07 32.73 6.27
N TRP A 480 13.64 33.87 6.66
CA TRP A 480 13.78 35.01 5.76
C TRP A 480 14.69 34.73 4.56
N ASP A 481 15.71 33.87 4.72
CA ASP A 481 16.60 33.47 3.64
C ASP A 481 15.86 32.76 2.49
N CYS A 482 14.69 32.16 2.77
CA CYS A 482 13.85 31.52 1.76
C CYS A 482 13.32 32.51 0.71
N PHE A 483 13.29 33.80 1.01
CA PHE A 483 12.86 34.86 0.08
C PHE A 483 14.02 35.54 -0.66
N SER A 484 15.27 35.18 -0.35
CA SER A 484 16.49 35.79 -0.88
C SER A 484 17.10 35.01 -2.07
N TYR A 485 16.50 33.88 -2.47
CA TYR A 485 17.02 33.04 -3.55
C TYR A 485 16.75 33.65 -4.95
N ASP A 486 17.54 33.22 -5.94
CA ASP A 486 17.52 33.72 -7.33
C ASP A 486 16.16 33.53 -8.03
N GLU A 487 15.61 34.61 -8.59
CA GLU A 487 14.22 34.71 -9.10
C GLU A 487 13.89 33.68 -10.20
N GLU A 488 14.89 33.19 -10.94
CA GLU A 488 14.69 32.25 -12.04
C GLU A 488 14.36 30.81 -11.60
N LYS A 489 14.81 30.37 -10.41
CA LYS A 489 14.52 29.01 -9.89
C LYS A 489 13.23 28.91 -9.07
N LEU A 490 12.62 30.05 -8.69
CA LEU A 490 11.62 30.15 -7.63
C LEU A 490 10.17 30.37 -8.07
N LYS A 491 9.91 30.55 -9.38
CA LYS A 491 8.67 31.18 -9.88
C LYS A 491 7.34 30.49 -9.45
N LYS A 492 7.33 29.32 -8.80
CA LYS A 492 6.11 28.65 -8.26
C LYS A 492 6.21 28.10 -6.83
N SER A 493 7.39 28.14 -6.23
CA SER A 493 7.65 27.49 -4.94
C SER A 493 7.53 28.43 -3.75
N ILE A 494 7.55 29.74 -4.02
CA ILE A 494 7.44 30.78 -3.00
C ILE A 494 6.04 30.86 -2.36
N CYS A 495 5.00 30.37 -3.04
CA CYS A 495 3.63 30.33 -2.51
C CYS A 495 3.55 29.59 -1.17
N THR A 496 4.37 28.54 -0.99
CA THR A 496 4.48 27.79 0.27
C THR A 496 4.87 28.72 1.43
N PHE A 497 5.88 29.57 1.23
CA PHE A 497 6.38 30.48 2.27
C PHE A 497 5.48 31.70 2.47
N LEU A 498 4.82 32.18 1.40
CA LEU A 498 3.77 33.20 1.52
C LEU A 498 2.54 32.68 2.29
N SER A 499 2.20 31.39 2.13
CA SER A 499 1.15 30.71 2.89
C SER A 499 1.47 30.65 4.39
N VAL A 500 2.74 30.38 4.74
CA VAL A 500 3.24 30.49 6.13
C VAL A 500 3.07 31.91 6.67
N LEU A 501 3.39 32.94 5.88
CA LEU A 501 3.20 34.34 6.27
C LEU A 501 1.72 34.75 6.44
N ALA A 502 0.77 34.02 5.84
CA ALA A 502 -0.64 34.20 6.12
C ALA A 502 -1.07 33.66 7.51
N HIS A 503 -0.15 33.06 8.28
CA HIS A 503 -0.35 32.64 9.67
C HIS A 503 0.63 33.35 10.62
N PHE A 504 1.15 34.50 10.21
CA PHE A 504 2.20 35.20 10.95
C PHE A 504 1.73 35.76 12.30
N ASP A 505 0.43 36.00 12.45
CA ASP A 505 -0.21 36.34 13.72
C ASP A 505 0.03 35.27 14.78
N ILE A 506 -0.10 33.99 14.39
CA ILE A 506 0.14 32.83 15.27
C ILE A 506 1.63 32.69 15.55
N ILE A 507 2.48 32.82 14.51
CA ILE A 507 3.94 32.72 14.65
C ILE A 507 4.47 33.74 15.66
N LEU A 508 3.96 34.97 15.64
CA LEU A 508 4.43 36.05 16.51
C LEU A 508 3.87 36.01 17.94
N GLN A 509 2.98 35.08 18.29
CA GLN A 509 2.40 35.02 19.64
C GLN A 509 3.48 34.92 20.73
N ASN A 510 4.50 34.09 20.51
CA ASN A 510 5.59 33.81 21.44
C ASN A 510 6.84 34.70 21.25
N THR A 511 6.80 35.67 20.33
CA THR A 511 7.92 36.55 20.02
C THR A 511 7.90 37.81 20.88
N SER A 512 9.03 38.14 21.52
CA SER A 512 9.20 39.37 22.31
C SER A 512 9.21 40.64 21.45
N GLU A 513 9.84 40.59 20.27
CA GLU A 513 9.99 41.72 19.34
C GLU A 513 9.07 41.61 18.12
N LYS A 514 7.78 41.93 18.28
CA LYS A 514 6.77 41.80 17.20
C LYS A 514 6.93 42.84 16.09
N LYS A 515 7.28 44.09 16.43
CA LYS A 515 7.33 45.20 15.46
C LYS A 515 8.42 45.02 14.38
N PRO A 516 9.68 44.66 14.70
CA PRO A 516 10.72 44.45 13.69
C PRO A 516 10.41 43.26 12.75
N ALA A 517 9.85 42.18 13.31
CA ALA A 517 9.45 41.02 12.53
C ALA A 517 8.32 41.36 11.55
N LEU A 518 7.32 42.14 11.99
CA LEU A 518 6.25 42.63 11.12
C LEU A 518 6.73 43.56 10.02
N LYS A 519 7.67 44.45 10.35
CA LYS A 519 8.32 45.32 9.35
C LYS A 519 8.96 44.49 8.25
N LYS A 520 9.75 43.48 8.61
CA LYS A 520 10.41 42.60 7.64
C LYS A 520 9.40 41.80 6.81
N ALA A 521 8.37 41.24 7.45
CA ALA A 521 7.29 40.52 6.78
C ALA A 521 6.55 41.41 5.76
N LEU A 522 6.21 42.65 6.15
CA LEU A 522 5.52 43.59 5.27
C LEU A 522 6.36 43.96 4.05
N THR A 523 7.67 44.22 4.23
CA THR A 523 8.58 44.48 3.11
C THR A 523 8.64 43.30 2.14
N VAL A 524 8.79 42.07 2.65
CA VAL A 524 8.83 40.85 1.82
C VAL A 524 7.51 40.67 1.06
N VAL A 525 6.37 40.76 1.73
CA VAL A 525 5.08 40.52 1.09
C VAL A 525 4.75 41.58 0.04
N LEU A 526 5.08 42.85 0.30
CA LEU A 526 4.92 43.92 -0.68
C LEU A 526 5.75 43.66 -1.94
N GLN A 527 7.00 43.20 -1.81
CA GLN A 527 7.84 42.82 -2.95
C GLN A 527 7.16 41.74 -3.81
N TRP A 528 6.62 40.69 -3.17
CA TRP A 528 5.97 39.58 -3.89
C TRP A 528 4.58 39.91 -4.45
N CYS A 529 3.92 40.97 -3.99
CA CYS A 529 2.69 41.50 -4.61
C CYS A 529 2.94 42.02 -6.04
N PHE A 530 4.18 42.38 -6.39
CA PHE A 530 4.57 42.82 -7.73
C PHE A 530 5.06 41.67 -8.63
N SER A 531 4.99 40.41 -8.19
CA SER A 531 5.44 39.25 -8.97
C SER A 531 4.73 39.15 -10.33
N HIS A 532 5.45 38.76 -11.39
CA HIS A 532 4.85 38.49 -12.68
C HIS A 532 3.89 37.27 -12.67
N ASN A 533 4.04 36.36 -11.70
CA ASN A 533 3.18 35.19 -11.57
C ASN A 533 1.87 35.55 -10.84
N PHE A 534 0.73 35.31 -11.51
CA PHE A 534 -0.60 35.58 -10.95
C PHE A 534 -0.88 34.86 -9.62
N SER A 535 -0.55 33.57 -9.50
CA SER A 535 -0.77 32.81 -8.27
C SER A 535 0.07 33.36 -7.12
N VAL A 536 1.35 33.66 -7.36
CA VAL A 536 2.24 34.24 -6.34
C VAL A 536 1.68 35.56 -5.81
N ARG A 537 1.17 36.42 -6.69
CA ARG A 537 0.52 37.67 -6.30
C ARG A 537 -0.71 37.44 -5.42
N LEU A 538 -1.55 36.44 -5.74
CA LEU A 538 -2.72 36.15 -4.91
C LEU A 538 -2.35 35.73 -3.49
N TYR A 539 -1.35 34.85 -3.33
CA TYR A 539 -0.85 34.46 -2.00
C TYR A 539 -0.22 35.63 -1.26
N ALA A 540 0.57 36.45 -1.95
CA ALA A 540 1.16 37.66 -1.37
C ALA A 540 0.07 38.63 -0.89
N LEU A 541 -0.99 38.84 -1.67
CA LEU A 541 -2.10 39.72 -1.28
C LEU A 541 -2.87 39.19 -0.04
N ILE A 542 -3.02 37.88 0.12
CA ILE A 542 -3.64 37.29 1.32
C ILE A 542 -2.75 37.48 2.55
N ALA A 543 -1.45 37.20 2.42
CA ALA A 543 -0.49 37.47 3.47
C ALA A 543 -0.47 38.97 3.81
N LEU A 544 -0.56 39.84 2.80
CA LEU A 544 -0.59 41.31 2.97
C LEU A 544 -1.80 41.73 3.78
N LYS A 545 -3.00 41.23 3.43
CA LYS A 545 -4.24 41.55 4.14
C LYS A 545 -4.14 41.21 5.64
N LYS A 546 -3.61 40.03 5.98
CA LYS A 546 -3.45 39.60 7.37
C LYS A 546 -2.36 40.38 8.11
N ILE A 547 -1.17 40.52 7.52
CA ILE A 547 -0.05 41.25 8.13
C ILE A 547 -0.38 42.73 8.30
N TRP A 548 -1.03 43.36 7.31
CA TRP A 548 -1.45 44.76 7.40
C TRP A 548 -2.45 45.00 8.53
N GLY A 549 -3.42 44.09 8.70
CA GLY A 549 -4.34 44.11 9.85
C GLY A 549 -3.60 44.13 11.18
N MET A 550 -2.54 43.32 11.33
CA MET A 550 -1.72 43.31 12.54
C MET A 550 -0.90 44.59 12.72
N CYS A 551 -0.29 45.12 11.65
CA CYS A 551 0.45 46.39 11.70
C CYS A 551 -0.44 47.54 12.17
N ARG A 552 -1.71 47.56 11.75
CA ARG A 552 -2.71 48.53 12.21
C ARG A 552 -3.04 48.35 13.69
N MET A 553 -3.26 47.12 14.15
CA MET A 553 -3.53 46.83 15.56
C MET A 553 -2.36 47.18 16.49
N LEU A 554 -1.12 47.06 16.02
CA LEU A 554 0.09 47.28 16.81
C LEU A 554 0.73 48.66 16.61
N HIS A 555 0.08 49.55 15.85
CA HIS A 555 0.54 50.90 15.54
C HIS A 555 2.01 50.94 15.08
N VAL A 556 2.29 50.31 13.93
CA VAL A 556 3.62 50.36 13.28
C VAL A 556 3.70 51.61 12.40
N GLU A 557 4.32 52.68 12.91
CA GLU A 557 4.29 54.05 12.34
C GLU A 557 5.07 54.24 11.02
N GLU A 558 6.05 53.39 10.72
CA GLU A 558 6.99 53.61 9.60
C GLU A 558 6.38 53.47 8.18
N PHE A 559 5.16 52.93 8.07
CA PHE A 559 4.47 52.71 6.79
C PHE A 559 3.27 53.65 6.56
N GLU A 560 3.09 54.70 7.37
CA GLU A 560 1.98 55.64 7.22
C GLU A 560 1.88 56.25 5.81
N ALA A 561 3.01 56.49 5.15
CA ALA A 561 3.07 56.99 3.78
C ALA A 561 2.56 55.98 2.73
N LEU A 562 2.65 54.67 3.00
CA LEU A 562 2.21 53.59 2.11
C LEU A 562 0.80 53.09 2.42
N THR A 563 0.23 53.45 3.59
CA THR A 563 -1.15 53.16 4.00
C THR A 563 -2.19 53.36 2.87
N PRO A 564 -2.28 54.54 2.21
CA PRO A 564 -3.30 54.74 1.18
C PRO A 564 -3.10 53.83 -0.04
N VAL A 565 -1.86 53.49 -0.37
CA VAL A 565 -1.53 52.59 -1.49
C VAL A 565 -1.91 51.14 -1.16
N ILE A 566 -1.58 50.68 0.05
CA ILE A 566 -1.92 49.33 0.52
C ILE A 566 -3.44 49.16 0.60
N GLU A 567 -4.14 50.13 1.22
CA GLU A 567 -5.59 50.08 1.37
C GLU A 567 -6.30 50.18 0.01
N SER A 568 -5.84 51.05 -0.90
CA SER A 568 -6.39 51.12 -2.26
C SER A 568 -6.14 49.82 -3.03
N SER A 569 -4.98 49.16 -2.85
CA SER A 569 -4.67 47.89 -3.52
C SER A 569 -5.54 46.75 -3.03
N LEU A 570 -5.75 46.65 -1.71
CA LEU A 570 -6.65 45.65 -1.12
C LEU A 570 -8.11 45.91 -1.52
N GLN A 571 -8.56 47.17 -1.47
CA GLN A 571 -9.91 47.56 -1.91
C GLN A 571 -10.14 47.29 -3.40
N GLN A 572 -9.13 47.51 -4.26
CA GLN A 572 -9.25 47.24 -5.69
C GLN A 572 -9.48 45.75 -5.97
N VAL A 573 -8.80 44.86 -5.23
CA VAL A 573 -8.97 43.40 -5.34
C VAL A 573 -10.34 42.96 -4.81
N GLU A 574 -10.81 43.57 -3.71
CA GLU A 574 -12.13 43.30 -3.14
C GLU A 574 -13.29 43.82 -4.02
N ASN A 575 -13.08 44.95 -4.71
CA ASN A 575 -14.09 45.65 -5.51
C ASN A 575 -13.93 45.46 -7.03
N MET A 576 -13.16 44.47 -7.48
CA MET A 576 -12.90 44.22 -8.91
C MET A 576 -14.21 44.01 -9.71
N HIS A 577 -14.66 45.08 -10.37
CA HIS A 577 -15.79 45.10 -11.30
C HIS A 577 -15.31 44.72 -12.71
N GLY A 578 -15.21 43.42 -13.00
CA GLY A 578 -14.99 42.92 -14.37
C GLY A 578 -14.15 41.65 -14.48
N THR A 579 -14.65 40.70 -15.29
CA THR A 579 -14.07 39.39 -15.69
C THR A 579 -14.04 38.29 -14.60
N GLY A 580 -14.96 37.33 -14.74
CA GLY A 580 -15.40 36.39 -13.70
C GLY A 580 -14.41 35.36 -13.16
N ASN A 581 -13.11 35.40 -13.47
CA ASN A 581 -12.13 34.41 -12.98
C ASN A 581 -11.24 34.95 -11.85
N ALA A 582 -10.76 36.19 -11.92
CA ALA A 582 -9.84 36.73 -10.91
C ALA A 582 -10.53 37.00 -9.57
N ARG A 583 -11.73 37.61 -9.59
CA ARG A 583 -12.55 37.81 -8.38
C ARG A 583 -12.97 36.48 -7.75
N ARG A 584 -13.33 35.48 -8.57
CA ARG A 584 -13.64 34.13 -8.08
C ARG A 584 -12.42 33.46 -7.45
N ASN A 585 -11.23 33.58 -8.06
CA ASN A 585 -10.01 33.03 -7.51
C ASN A 585 -9.60 33.71 -6.20
N TRP A 586 -9.74 35.04 -6.09
CA TRP A 586 -9.50 35.77 -4.85
C TRP A 586 -10.44 35.31 -3.72
N GLN A 587 -11.76 35.29 -3.98
CA GLN A 587 -12.75 34.81 -3.01
C GLN A 587 -12.48 33.35 -2.62
N ARG A 588 -12.18 32.48 -3.59
CA ARG A 588 -11.89 31.06 -3.34
C ARG A 588 -10.68 30.82 -2.43
N ILE A 589 -9.59 31.56 -2.60
CA ILE A 589 -8.41 31.38 -1.74
C ILE A 589 -8.66 32.05 -0.37
N GLN A 590 -9.37 33.18 -0.31
CA GLN A 590 -9.73 33.80 0.96
C GLN A 590 -10.64 32.88 1.80
N ASP A 591 -11.58 32.20 1.17
CA ASP A 591 -12.55 31.29 1.80
C ASP A 591 -11.98 29.88 1.98
N HIS A 592 -10.75 29.62 1.51
CA HIS A 592 -10.13 28.30 1.62
C HIS A 592 -9.87 27.94 3.08
N PHE A 593 -10.15 26.68 3.44
CA PHE A 593 -10.10 26.21 4.83
C PHE A 593 -8.77 26.55 5.52
N PHE A 594 -7.63 26.40 4.79
CA PHE A 594 -6.30 26.61 5.34
C PHE A 594 -6.03 28.08 5.72
N PHE A 595 -6.68 29.05 5.07
CA PHE A 595 -6.46 30.48 5.35
C PHE A 595 -7.56 31.09 6.22
N ALA A 596 -8.80 30.62 6.06
CA ALA A 596 -9.97 31.18 6.70
C ALA A 596 -10.24 30.61 8.09
N ILE A 597 -10.12 29.28 8.26
CA ILE A 597 -10.68 28.56 9.41
C ILE A 597 -9.61 27.81 10.18
N PHE A 598 -8.68 27.17 9.49
CA PHE A 598 -7.62 26.36 10.09
C PHE A 598 -6.74 27.18 11.05
N HIS A 599 -6.58 26.68 12.26
CA HIS A 599 -5.71 27.27 13.27
C HIS A 599 -4.55 26.32 13.61
N PRO A 600 -3.31 26.60 13.15
CA PRO A 600 -2.14 25.75 13.34
C PRO A 600 -1.89 25.17 14.74
N VAL A 601 -2.16 25.90 15.83
CA VAL A 601 -1.96 25.40 17.20
C VAL A 601 -3.21 24.68 17.75
N GLU A 602 -4.40 25.31 17.68
CA GLU A 602 -5.65 24.73 18.18
C GLU A 602 -6.12 23.47 17.43
N ASP A 603 -5.88 23.41 16.11
CA ASP A 603 -6.26 22.25 15.29
C ASP A 603 -5.16 21.18 15.25
N TYR A 604 -4.10 21.30 16.05
CA TYR A 604 -3.04 20.30 16.14
C TYR A 604 -3.51 19.06 16.92
N SER A 605 -4.04 18.09 16.18
CA SER A 605 -4.61 16.84 16.69
C SER A 605 -4.30 15.67 15.75
N LEU A 606 -4.33 14.43 16.27
CA LEU A 606 -4.19 13.23 15.44
C LEU A 606 -5.29 13.13 14.40
N GLU A 607 -6.51 13.55 14.74
CA GLU A 607 -7.60 13.60 13.78
C GLU A 607 -7.32 14.56 12.62
N THR A 608 -6.83 15.77 12.91
CA THR A 608 -6.55 16.74 11.87
C THR A 608 -5.47 16.22 10.94
N ILE A 609 -4.41 15.61 11.51
CA ILE A 609 -3.27 15.06 10.76
C ILE A 609 -3.71 13.90 9.84
N PHE A 610 -4.49 12.96 10.37
CA PHE A 610 -4.77 11.69 9.68
C PHE A 610 -6.15 11.60 9.00
N TYR A 611 -7.09 12.49 9.32
CA TYR A 611 -8.45 12.49 8.78
C TYR A 611 -8.83 13.84 8.16
N THR A 612 -8.87 14.92 8.94
CA THR A 612 -9.45 16.20 8.48
C THR A 612 -8.67 16.83 7.32
N LEU A 613 -7.34 16.98 7.43
CA LEU A 613 -6.53 17.52 6.33
C LEU A 613 -6.55 16.61 5.09
N PRO A 614 -6.35 15.29 5.20
CA PRO A 614 -6.51 14.37 4.07
C PRO A 614 -7.87 14.49 3.37
N HIS A 615 -8.94 14.61 4.15
CA HIS A 615 -10.30 14.76 3.63
C HIS A 615 -10.48 16.10 2.90
N LEU A 616 -10.15 17.22 3.54
CA LEU A 616 -10.32 18.56 2.98
C LEU A 616 -9.39 18.85 1.79
N SER A 617 -8.28 18.11 1.66
CA SER A 617 -7.34 18.21 0.55
C SER A 617 -7.60 17.21 -0.58
N GLU A 618 -8.74 16.52 -0.56
CA GLU A 618 -9.17 15.57 -1.60
C GLU A 618 -8.19 14.40 -1.84
N LEU A 619 -7.49 13.95 -0.78
CA LEU A 619 -6.80 12.67 -0.82
C LEU A 619 -7.83 11.55 -0.96
N ALA A 620 -7.40 10.45 -1.59
CA ALA A 620 -8.25 9.28 -1.71
C ALA A 620 -8.67 8.76 -0.32
N GLU A 621 -9.90 8.25 -0.21
CA GLU A 621 -10.51 7.86 1.06
C GLU A 621 -9.71 6.81 1.85
N ASP A 622 -8.92 5.99 1.15
CA ASP A 622 -8.00 5.01 1.73
C ASP A 622 -6.74 5.63 2.36
N GLU A 623 -6.58 6.95 2.31
CA GLU A 623 -5.60 7.67 3.12
C GLU A 623 -6.19 8.24 4.42
N TRP A 624 -7.52 8.23 4.57
CA TRP A 624 -8.19 8.82 5.72
C TRP A 624 -8.22 7.80 6.87
N ILE A 625 -7.56 8.10 7.99
CA ILE A 625 -7.58 7.26 9.18
C ILE A 625 -8.46 7.94 10.25
N PRO A 626 -9.72 7.51 10.44
CA PRO A 626 -10.55 8.05 11.50
C PRO A 626 -10.06 7.60 12.88
N LEU A 627 -10.33 8.41 13.90
CA LEU A 627 -9.91 8.10 15.27
C LEU A 627 -10.52 6.84 15.85
N SER A 628 -11.72 6.46 15.41
CA SER A 628 -12.31 5.19 15.79
C SER A 628 -11.40 3.99 15.44
N LYS A 629 -10.56 4.08 14.39
CA LYS A 629 -9.56 3.04 14.11
C LYS A 629 -8.39 3.07 15.11
N PHE A 630 -7.98 4.25 15.58
CA PHE A 630 -7.00 4.35 16.66
C PHE A 630 -7.55 3.74 17.96
N ASP A 631 -8.81 4.00 18.32
CA ASP A 631 -9.42 3.46 19.55
C ASP A 631 -9.61 1.94 19.48
N ARG A 632 -9.98 1.41 18.32
CA ARG A 632 -10.20 -0.03 18.11
C ARG A 632 -8.91 -0.85 18.12
N PHE A 633 -7.78 -0.24 17.75
CA PHE A 633 -6.49 -0.92 17.79
C PHE A 633 -5.93 -0.93 19.22
N THR A 634 -6.08 -2.06 19.92
CA THR A 634 -5.75 -2.18 21.36
C THR A 634 -4.34 -2.69 21.65
N ASP A 635 -3.63 -3.20 20.63
CA ASP A 635 -2.35 -3.89 20.82
C ASP A 635 -1.27 -2.99 21.42
N ILE A 636 -1.30 -1.69 21.08
CA ILE A 636 -0.44 -0.65 21.64
C ILE A 636 -1.31 0.42 22.32
N PRO A 637 -1.04 0.79 23.59
CA PRO A 637 -1.78 1.83 24.27
C PRO A 637 -1.45 3.22 23.70
N LEU A 638 -2.42 4.14 23.76
CA LEU A 638 -2.17 5.55 23.47
C LEU A 638 -1.91 6.30 24.80
N PRO A 639 -0.87 7.15 24.92
CA PRO A 639 -0.63 7.91 26.14
C PRO A 639 -1.80 8.82 26.50
N ALA A 640 -2.09 8.97 27.79
CA ALA A 640 -3.12 9.90 28.28
C ALA A 640 -2.87 11.36 27.85
N ALA A 641 -1.60 11.75 27.67
CA ALA A 641 -1.21 13.08 27.19
C ALA A 641 -1.65 13.39 25.75
N PHE A 642 -2.00 12.36 24.96
CA PHE A 642 -2.49 12.51 23.58
C PHE A 642 -4.03 12.63 23.49
N GLN A 643 -4.71 13.04 24.56
CA GLN A 643 -6.14 13.39 24.59
C GLN A 643 -6.56 14.59 23.70
N TRP A 644 -5.68 15.05 22.82
CA TRP A 644 -5.94 16.03 21.75
C TRP A 644 -6.59 15.30 20.56
N CYS A 645 -7.71 14.63 20.82
CA CYS A 645 -8.36 13.78 19.84
C CYS A 645 -9.37 14.53 18.97
N HIS A 646 -9.62 15.81 19.19
CA HIS A 646 -10.71 16.47 18.47
C HIS A 646 -10.25 17.84 18.00
N SER A 647 -10.26 18.03 16.69
CA SER A 647 -10.21 19.37 16.10
C SER A 647 -11.45 20.17 16.47
N ARG A 648 -11.38 21.49 16.33
CA ARG A 648 -12.54 22.38 16.53
C ARG A 648 -13.66 22.00 15.56
N MET A 649 -14.90 22.09 16.01
CA MET A 649 -16.09 21.72 15.21
C MET A 649 -16.13 22.49 13.88
N GLU A 650 -15.71 23.76 13.88
CA GLU A 650 -15.66 24.62 12.70
C GLU A 650 -14.83 24.05 11.55
N LEU A 651 -13.73 23.34 11.83
CA LEU A 651 -12.90 22.72 10.80
C LEU A 651 -13.45 21.35 10.39
N ARG A 652 -14.01 20.60 11.35
CA ARG A 652 -14.55 19.24 11.13
C ARG A 652 -15.78 19.22 10.23
N ASP A 653 -16.65 20.22 10.34
CA ASP A 653 -17.92 20.27 9.61
C ASP A 653 -17.76 20.81 8.18
N LEU A 654 -16.53 21.21 7.79
CA LEU A 654 -16.24 21.67 6.44
C LEU A 654 -16.30 20.53 5.44
N LYS A 655 -16.80 20.86 4.26
CA LYS A 655 -16.72 19.98 3.09
C LYS A 655 -15.50 20.33 2.26
N PRO A 656 -14.91 19.36 1.55
CA PRO A 656 -13.90 19.65 0.55
C PRO A 656 -14.46 20.70 -0.42
N SER A 657 -13.73 21.79 -0.56
CA SER A 657 -14.07 22.88 -1.48
C SER A 657 -13.35 22.65 -2.82
N ASP A 658 -13.91 23.13 -3.93
CA ASP A 658 -13.38 22.98 -5.31
C ASP A 658 -11.94 23.50 -5.54
N TRP A 659 -11.26 23.95 -4.49
CA TRP A 659 -9.86 24.36 -4.54
C TRP A 659 -8.93 23.19 -4.23
N SER A 660 -8.53 22.47 -5.27
CA SER A 660 -7.20 21.86 -5.28
C SER A 660 -6.19 22.99 -5.55
N GLN A 661 -5.11 23.08 -4.77
CA GLN A 661 -3.95 23.90 -5.10
C GLN A 661 -3.37 23.32 -6.41
N GLN A 662 -3.96 23.69 -7.54
CA GLN A 662 -3.47 23.33 -8.85
C GLN A 662 -2.26 24.23 -9.13
N ASP A 663 -1.12 23.89 -8.52
CA ASP A 663 0.20 24.21 -9.06
C ASP A 663 0.48 23.42 -10.36
N MET A 664 -0.57 22.99 -11.05
CA MET A 664 -0.51 22.65 -12.45
C MET A 664 -0.20 23.93 -13.22
N GLY A 665 0.96 23.96 -13.87
CA GLY A 665 1.01 24.68 -15.13
C GLY A 665 -0.16 24.17 -15.99
N SER A 666 -1.18 25.01 -16.15
CA SER A 666 -2.14 25.00 -17.25
C SER A 666 -2.38 23.63 -17.89
N HIS A 667 -3.31 22.85 -17.34
CA HIS A 667 -4.07 21.87 -18.10
C HIS A 667 -5.57 22.07 -17.84
N SER A 668 -6.04 23.29 -18.08
CA SER A 668 -7.36 23.49 -18.69
C SER A 668 -7.14 24.26 -19.98
N ALA A 669 -7.81 23.80 -21.02
CA ALA A 669 -7.73 24.38 -22.35
C ALA A 669 -8.24 25.83 -22.31
N GLU A 670 -7.35 26.80 -22.50
CA GLU A 670 -7.51 27.97 -23.36
C GLU A 670 -6.27 28.90 -23.22
N ALA A 671 -5.67 29.22 -24.37
CA ALA A 671 -4.63 30.23 -24.54
C ALA A 671 -5.24 31.63 -24.31
N ASP A 672 -4.52 32.64 -23.81
CA ASP A 672 -3.49 33.34 -24.57
C ASP A 672 -2.23 33.71 -23.76
N SER A 673 -1.15 33.77 -24.53
CA SER A 673 0.26 33.95 -24.16
C SER A 673 0.70 35.41 -24.12
N GLN A 674 1.79 35.67 -23.38
CA GLN A 674 3.08 36.26 -23.83
C GLN A 674 4.09 36.12 -22.66
N PRO A 675 5.42 36.02 -22.90
CA PRO A 675 6.11 34.73 -22.82
C PRO A 675 7.37 34.73 -21.92
N GLU A 676 7.88 33.53 -21.63
CA GLU A 676 9.33 33.29 -21.61
C GLU A 676 9.61 31.87 -22.10
N TRP A 677 10.56 31.77 -23.01
CA TRP A 677 10.68 30.74 -24.05
C TRP A 677 11.46 29.52 -23.57
N THR A 678 11.06 28.34 -24.04
CA THR A 678 11.98 27.22 -24.35
C THR A 678 11.30 26.33 -25.38
N ASP A 679 12.02 26.08 -26.46
CA ASP A 679 11.59 25.44 -27.71
C ASP A 679 10.75 24.17 -27.54
N VAL A 680 9.44 24.30 -27.76
CA VAL A 680 8.59 23.17 -28.15
C VAL A 680 7.69 23.65 -29.28
N GLN A 681 7.81 23.03 -30.46
CA GLN A 681 6.90 23.24 -31.58
C GLN A 681 5.48 22.84 -31.15
N LYS A 682 4.61 23.82 -30.89
CA LYS A 682 3.19 23.58 -30.58
C LYS A 682 2.38 23.45 -31.88
N LYS A 683 1.40 22.54 -31.88
CA LYS A 683 0.46 22.33 -32.99
C LYS A 683 -0.40 23.59 -33.20
N ILE A 684 -0.56 24.02 -34.44
CA ILE A 684 -1.44 25.11 -34.85
C ILE A 684 -2.88 24.73 -34.52
N ILE A 685 -3.60 25.57 -33.75
CA ILE A 685 -5.03 25.42 -33.48
C ILE A 685 -5.73 26.67 -34.05
N PRO A 686 -6.75 26.54 -34.92
CA PRO A 686 -7.51 27.68 -35.42
C PRO A 686 -8.26 28.38 -34.26
N TRP A 687 -8.15 29.70 -34.16
CA TRP A 687 -8.74 30.52 -33.09
C TRP A 687 -10.26 30.34 -32.93
N LYS A 688 -10.74 30.21 -31.68
CA LYS A 688 -12.16 30.33 -31.30
C LYS A 688 -12.54 31.81 -31.23
N ASN A 689 -13.39 32.30 -32.14
CA ASN A 689 -14.03 33.60 -31.99
C ASN A 689 -15.38 33.45 -31.27
N SER A 690 -15.47 34.01 -30.08
CA SER A 690 -16.70 34.21 -29.32
C SER A 690 -17.57 35.29 -29.99
N THR A 691 -18.67 34.90 -30.61
CA THR A 691 -19.77 35.81 -30.96
C THR A 691 -21.10 35.19 -30.52
N PRO A 692 -22.04 35.97 -29.97
CA PRO A 692 -23.28 35.43 -29.43
C PRO A 692 -24.21 34.96 -30.55
N SER A 693 -24.86 33.85 -30.28
CA SER A 693 -25.79 33.09 -31.12
C SER A 693 -27.01 33.89 -31.57
N LEU A 694 -27.21 34.02 -32.89
CA LEU A 694 -28.56 33.94 -33.46
C LEU A 694 -28.67 33.53 -34.95
N ASP A 695 -27.60 33.54 -35.77
CA ASP A 695 -27.70 33.19 -37.21
C ASP A 695 -26.71 32.08 -37.65
N LEU A 696 -26.69 30.95 -36.94
CA LEU A 696 -25.62 29.96 -37.11
C LEU A 696 -25.88 28.87 -38.17
N GLU A 697 -27.13 28.56 -38.55
CA GLU A 697 -27.38 27.42 -39.45
C GLU A 697 -26.91 27.64 -40.90
N THR A 698 -27.03 28.87 -41.43
CA THR A 698 -26.63 29.18 -42.81
C THR A 698 -25.12 29.47 -42.96
N ALA A 699 -24.42 29.78 -41.87
CA ALA A 699 -23.01 30.18 -41.88
C ALA A 699 -22.01 29.00 -41.85
N PHE A 700 -22.44 27.80 -41.42
CA PHE A 700 -21.54 26.65 -41.27
C PHE A 700 -21.25 25.92 -42.58
N GLN A 701 -22.24 25.77 -43.48
CA GLN A 701 -22.00 25.15 -44.78
C GLN A 701 -21.05 25.99 -45.65
N ASP A 702 -21.08 27.32 -45.47
CA ASP A 702 -20.28 28.27 -46.27
C ASP A 702 -18.82 28.41 -45.77
N ARG A 703 -18.52 28.00 -44.52
CA ARG A 703 -17.15 28.05 -43.95
C ARG A 703 -16.25 26.91 -44.40
N ALA A 704 -16.80 25.71 -44.63
CA ALA A 704 -16.03 24.58 -45.17
C ALA A 704 -15.59 24.83 -46.62
N ALA A 705 -16.41 25.56 -47.40
CA ALA A 705 -16.11 25.95 -48.78
C ALA A 705 -15.04 27.06 -48.88
N LYS A 706 -14.89 27.91 -47.85
CA LYS A 706 -13.98 29.08 -47.86
C LYS A 706 -12.54 28.81 -47.43
N LEU A 707 -12.23 27.62 -46.91
CA LEU A 707 -10.91 27.29 -46.32
C LEU A 707 -9.99 26.43 -47.20
N GLY A 708 -10.33 26.17 -48.46
CA GLY A 708 -9.41 25.52 -49.41
C GLY A 708 -8.89 24.14 -48.94
N LYS A 709 -9.69 23.36 -48.21
CA LYS A 709 -9.34 21.97 -47.88
C LYS A 709 -9.31 21.15 -49.17
N SER A 710 -8.20 20.47 -49.45
CA SER A 710 -8.16 19.44 -50.48
C SER A 710 -9.20 18.36 -50.13
N ASN A 711 -10.13 18.10 -51.04
CA ASN A 711 -11.19 17.11 -50.84
C ASN A 711 -10.60 15.70 -50.83
N SER A 712 -10.11 15.23 -49.67
CA SER A 712 -9.78 13.81 -49.47
C SER A 712 -11.00 12.98 -49.88
N ARG A 713 -10.77 11.93 -50.67
CA ARG A 713 -11.82 11.01 -51.12
C ARG A 713 -11.92 9.78 -50.22
N LEU A 714 -11.31 9.78 -49.03
CA LEU A 714 -11.32 8.65 -48.09
C LEU A 714 -12.64 8.59 -47.31
N ILE A 715 -13.31 7.44 -47.28
CA ILE A 715 -14.45 7.16 -46.39
C ILE A 715 -14.01 6.12 -45.36
N VAL A 716 -14.41 6.31 -44.10
CA VAL A 716 -14.17 5.32 -43.03
C VAL A 716 -15.51 4.80 -42.54
N VAL A 717 -15.67 3.48 -42.51
CA VAL A 717 -16.90 2.80 -42.08
C VAL A 717 -16.64 2.07 -40.77
N ALA A 718 -17.27 2.58 -39.72
CA ALA A 718 -17.21 2.12 -38.34
C ALA A 718 -18.54 1.54 -37.85
N SER A 719 -19.44 1.17 -38.76
CA SER A 719 -20.78 0.67 -38.42
C SER A 719 -20.79 -0.65 -37.65
N LEU A 720 -19.69 -1.41 -37.67
CA LEU A 720 -19.52 -2.67 -36.93
C LEU A 720 -18.92 -2.48 -35.52
N ILE A 721 -18.50 -1.26 -35.17
CA ILE A 721 -17.81 -0.95 -33.91
C ILE A 721 -18.85 -0.57 -32.85
N ASP A 722 -18.80 -1.23 -31.69
CA ASP A 722 -19.80 -1.04 -30.63
C ASP A 722 -19.36 -0.05 -29.55
N LYS A 723 -18.04 0.06 -29.29
CA LYS A 723 -17.55 0.84 -28.14
C LYS A 723 -17.53 2.36 -28.48
N PRO A 724 -18.25 3.21 -27.70
CA PRO A 724 -18.25 4.66 -27.92
C PRO A 724 -16.86 5.30 -27.85
N THR A 725 -15.96 4.70 -27.06
CA THR A 725 -14.57 5.19 -26.95
C THR A 725 -13.76 5.00 -28.23
N ASN A 726 -13.92 3.86 -28.91
CA ASN A 726 -13.27 3.61 -30.20
C ASN A 726 -13.86 4.54 -31.28
N LEU A 727 -15.18 4.72 -31.29
CA LEU A 727 -15.86 5.64 -32.20
C LEU A 727 -15.41 7.09 -31.98
N GLY A 728 -15.31 7.55 -30.73
CA GLY A 728 -14.86 8.91 -30.40
C GLY A 728 -13.41 9.17 -30.81
N GLY A 729 -12.51 8.22 -30.52
CA GLY A 729 -11.11 8.28 -30.95
C GLY A 729 -10.96 8.29 -32.48
N LEU A 730 -11.75 7.45 -33.18
CA LEU A 730 -11.73 7.38 -34.64
C LEU A 730 -12.33 8.64 -35.28
N CYS A 731 -13.36 9.24 -34.68
CA CYS A 731 -13.93 10.52 -35.11
C CYS A 731 -12.87 11.63 -35.07
N ARG A 732 -12.11 11.72 -33.98
CA ARG A 732 -11.02 12.68 -33.85
C ARG A 732 -9.93 12.47 -34.90
N THR A 733 -9.47 11.23 -35.07
CA THR A 733 -8.46 10.89 -36.07
C THR A 733 -8.93 11.22 -37.49
N SER A 734 -10.18 10.90 -37.80
CA SER A 734 -10.77 11.11 -39.12
C SER A 734 -10.88 12.60 -39.45
N GLU A 735 -11.25 13.45 -38.48
CA GLU A 735 -11.27 14.91 -38.67
C GLU A 735 -9.86 15.45 -38.94
N ILE A 736 -8.87 15.05 -38.12
CA ILE A 736 -7.49 15.52 -38.23
C ILE A 736 -6.86 15.21 -39.59
N PHE A 737 -7.12 14.02 -40.13
CA PHE A 737 -6.62 13.61 -41.45
C PHE A 737 -7.56 14.00 -42.60
N GLY A 738 -8.64 14.74 -42.32
CA GLY A 738 -9.55 15.26 -43.33
C GLY A 738 -10.30 14.17 -44.09
N VAL A 739 -10.69 13.08 -43.44
CA VAL A 739 -11.56 12.04 -44.02
C VAL A 739 -12.86 12.67 -44.53
N SER A 740 -13.37 12.21 -45.68
CA SER A 740 -14.57 12.78 -46.30
C SER A 740 -15.84 12.56 -45.49
N ALA A 741 -16.00 11.36 -44.93
CA ALA A 741 -17.11 11.00 -44.05
C ALA A 741 -16.72 9.82 -43.15
N LEU A 742 -17.21 9.85 -41.92
CA LEU A 742 -17.19 8.72 -41.01
C LEU A 742 -18.60 8.12 -40.91
N VAL A 743 -18.72 6.86 -41.27
CA VAL A 743 -19.99 6.12 -41.23
C VAL A 743 -20.09 5.35 -39.93
N VAL A 744 -21.21 5.49 -39.21
CA VAL A 744 -21.45 4.85 -37.90
C VAL A 744 -22.75 4.05 -37.92
N GLY A 745 -22.87 3.07 -37.02
CA GLY A 745 -24.05 2.20 -36.94
C GLY A 745 -25.28 2.91 -36.37
N SER A 746 -25.07 3.97 -35.59
CA SER A 746 -26.10 4.81 -34.98
C SER A 746 -25.55 6.20 -34.65
N LEU A 747 -26.25 7.27 -35.00
CA LEU A 747 -25.86 8.63 -34.62
C LEU A 747 -26.07 8.89 -33.12
N HIS A 748 -26.78 8.01 -32.40
CA HIS A 748 -26.96 8.13 -30.95
C HIS A 748 -25.61 8.12 -30.20
N TYR A 749 -24.58 7.46 -30.74
CA TYR A 749 -23.24 7.45 -30.13
C TYR A 749 -22.64 8.85 -29.94
N ILE A 750 -23.04 9.84 -30.74
CA ILE A 750 -22.55 11.23 -30.62
C ILE A 750 -22.99 11.88 -29.29
N GLN A 751 -24.10 11.43 -28.73
CA GLN A 751 -24.63 11.91 -27.45
C GLN A 751 -23.98 11.21 -26.25
N ASP A 752 -23.19 10.15 -26.48
CA ASP A 752 -22.52 9.41 -25.42
C ASP A 752 -21.35 10.23 -24.82
N LYS A 753 -21.28 10.29 -23.49
CA LYS A 753 -20.25 11.06 -22.78
C LYS A 753 -18.82 10.54 -23.04
N GLN A 754 -18.66 9.24 -23.22
CA GLN A 754 -17.35 8.62 -23.52
C GLN A 754 -16.92 8.93 -24.95
N PHE A 755 -17.85 8.99 -25.90
CA PHE A 755 -17.58 9.46 -27.25
C PHE A 755 -17.11 10.92 -27.24
N GLN A 756 -17.88 11.82 -26.62
CA GLN A 756 -17.59 13.27 -26.57
C GLN A 756 -16.25 13.58 -25.88
N HIS A 757 -15.91 12.83 -24.84
CA HIS A 757 -14.63 13.00 -24.14
C HIS A 757 -13.42 12.75 -25.05
N LEU A 758 -13.55 11.83 -26.01
CA LEU A 758 -12.46 11.44 -26.91
C LEU A 758 -12.49 12.19 -28.25
N SER A 759 -13.67 12.49 -28.77
CA SER A 759 -13.83 13.22 -30.03
C SER A 759 -13.40 14.68 -29.93
N VAL A 760 -13.45 15.28 -28.72
CA VAL A 760 -13.07 16.69 -28.45
C VAL A 760 -13.66 17.67 -29.47
N SER A 761 -14.96 17.50 -29.75
CA SER A 761 -15.75 18.29 -30.70
C SER A 761 -15.45 18.06 -32.19
N ALA A 762 -14.67 17.03 -32.55
CA ALA A 762 -14.40 16.65 -33.95
C ALA A 762 -15.69 16.31 -34.73
N GLU A 763 -16.72 15.81 -34.07
CA GLU A 763 -18.04 15.51 -34.65
C GLU A 763 -18.74 16.73 -35.25
N GLN A 764 -18.34 17.94 -34.85
CA GLN A 764 -18.90 19.19 -35.38
C GLN A 764 -18.28 19.57 -36.74
N TRP A 765 -17.13 18.99 -37.08
CA TRP A 765 -16.31 19.38 -38.24
C TRP A 765 -16.16 18.24 -39.26
N LEU A 766 -16.50 17.00 -38.88
CA LEU A 766 -16.44 15.82 -39.72
C LEU A 766 -17.86 15.37 -40.11
N PRO A 767 -18.17 15.17 -41.40
CA PRO A 767 -19.45 14.59 -41.81
C PRO A 767 -19.65 13.18 -41.24
N LEU A 768 -20.70 13.00 -40.46
CA LEU A 768 -21.11 11.71 -39.89
C LEU A 768 -22.35 11.18 -40.61
N VAL A 769 -22.31 9.92 -41.03
CA VAL A 769 -23.41 9.26 -41.76
C VAL A 769 -23.86 8.03 -40.98
N GLU A 770 -25.16 7.88 -40.76
CA GLU A 770 -25.71 6.64 -40.18
C GLU A 770 -25.91 5.58 -41.26
N VAL A 771 -25.28 4.42 -41.10
CA VAL A 771 -25.59 3.22 -41.88
C VAL A 771 -25.58 2.05 -40.91
N LYS A 772 -26.75 1.46 -40.68
CA LYS A 772 -26.89 0.32 -39.78
C LYS A 772 -26.20 -0.92 -40.35
N PRO A 773 -25.73 -1.87 -39.54
CA PRO A 773 -25.10 -3.10 -40.02
C PRO A 773 -25.92 -3.86 -41.08
N SER A 774 -27.26 -3.85 -40.96
CA SER A 774 -28.16 -4.47 -41.94
C SER A 774 -28.18 -3.81 -43.32
N GLN A 775 -27.73 -2.55 -43.41
CA GLN A 775 -27.71 -1.75 -44.64
C GLN A 775 -26.31 -1.67 -45.25
N LEU A 776 -25.30 -2.28 -44.61
CA LEU A 776 -23.91 -2.18 -45.06
C LEU A 776 -23.70 -2.78 -46.45
N VAL A 777 -24.34 -3.90 -46.77
CA VAL A 777 -24.17 -4.53 -48.10
C VAL A 777 -24.59 -3.57 -49.21
N ASP A 778 -25.78 -2.98 -49.09
CA ASP A 778 -26.31 -2.03 -50.07
C ASP A 778 -25.44 -0.78 -50.16
N TYR A 779 -25.00 -0.25 -49.02
CA TYR A 779 -24.12 0.92 -48.95
C TYR A 779 -22.76 0.67 -49.62
N LEU A 780 -22.14 -0.49 -49.36
CA LEU A 780 -20.85 -0.85 -49.95
C LEU A 780 -20.97 -1.03 -51.48
N GLN A 781 -22.05 -1.67 -51.94
CA GLN A 781 -22.32 -1.82 -53.38
C GLN A 781 -22.54 -0.45 -54.05
N GLN A 782 -23.31 0.43 -53.42
CA GLN A 782 -23.49 1.80 -53.91
C GLN A 782 -22.14 2.51 -54.03
N LYS A 783 -21.28 2.45 -53.00
CA LYS A 783 -19.97 3.10 -53.05
C LYS A 783 -19.04 2.51 -54.11
N LYS A 784 -19.12 1.20 -54.39
CA LYS A 784 -18.44 0.60 -55.56
C LYS A 784 -18.90 1.22 -56.87
N THR A 785 -20.21 1.41 -57.07
CA THR A 785 -20.73 2.07 -58.28
C THR A 785 -20.29 3.53 -58.41
N GLU A 786 -20.04 4.21 -57.29
CA GLU A 786 -19.47 5.55 -57.23
C GLU A 786 -17.95 5.58 -57.46
N GLY A 787 -17.33 4.42 -57.71
CA GLY A 787 -15.92 4.23 -58.03
C GLY A 787 -15.00 4.13 -56.81
N TYR A 788 -15.52 3.75 -55.64
CA TYR A 788 -14.70 3.46 -54.46
C TYR A 788 -14.19 2.02 -54.48
N THR A 789 -12.94 1.83 -54.09
CA THR A 789 -12.40 0.53 -53.72
C THR A 789 -12.75 0.24 -52.26
N ILE A 790 -13.44 -0.87 -52.03
CA ILE A 790 -13.88 -1.32 -50.71
C ILE A 790 -12.79 -2.16 -50.08
N ILE A 791 -12.15 -1.60 -49.06
CA ILE A 791 -10.98 -2.16 -48.39
C ILE A 791 -11.39 -2.61 -46.99
N GLY A 792 -11.37 -3.92 -46.74
CA GLY A 792 -11.54 -4.45 -45.38
C GLY A 792 -10.24 -4.34 -44.61
N VAL A 793 -10.30 -3.79 -43.40
CA VAL A 793 -9.17 -3.73 -42.48
C VAL A 793 -9.26 -4.94 -41.57
N GLU A 794 -8.66 -6.05 -42.01
CA GLU A 794 -8.81 -7.35 -41.35
C GLU A 794 -7.65 -8.29 -41.64
N GLN A 795 -7.33 -9.13 -40.66
CA GLN A 795 -6.32 -10.18 -40.76
C GLN A 795 -6.91 -11.43 -41.41
N THR A 796 -6.54 -11.70 -42.66
CA THR A 796 -7.03 -12.86 -43.41
C THR A 796 -5.88 -13.49 -44.19
N ALA A 797 -5.99 -14.78 -44.54
CA ALA A 797 -4.96 -15.47 -45.31
C ALA A 797 -4.71 -14.88 -46.72
N LYS A 798 -5.60 -14.00 -47.21
CA LYS A 798 -5.49 -13.30 -48.51
C LYS A 798 -5.34 -11.79 -48.35
N SER A 799 -5.08 -11.31 -47.13
CA SER A 799 -4.87 -9.88 -46.90
C SER A 799 -3.54 -9.44 -47.51
N PHE A 800 -3.52 -8.23 -48.05
CA PHE A 800 -2.29 -7.57 -48.47
C PHE A 800 -1.65 -6.89 -47.26
N ASP A 801 -0.32 -6.93 -47.18
CA ASP A 801 0.43 -6.22 -46.15
C ASP A 801 0.30 -4.69 -46.38
N LEU A 802 -0.07 -3.95 -45.34
CA LEU A 802 -0.22 -2.49 -45.38
C LEU A 802 1.06 -1.78 -45.89
N THR A 803 2.24 -2.35 -45.62
CA THR A 803 3.52 -1.76 -46.02
C THR A 803 3.75 -1.79 -47.55
N GLU A 804 3.09 -2.72 -48.24
CA GLU A 804 3.20 -2.90 -49.69
C GLU A 804 1.95 -2.40 -50.44
N TYR A 805 0.86 -2.14 -49.72
CA TYR A 805 -0.42 -1.78 -50.31
C TYR A 805 -0.46 -0.31 -50.76
N CYS A 806 -0.76 -0.10 -52.05
CA CYS A 806 -0.94 1.23 -52.62
C CYS A 806 -2.41 1.63 -52.64
N PHE A 807 -2.78 2.64 -51.86
CA PHE A 807 -4.17 3.10 -51.76
C PHE A 807 -4.64 3.82 -53.05
N PRO A 808 -5.80 3.42 -53.60
CA PRO A 808 -6.54 4.20 -54.59
C PRO A 808 -6.99 5.55 -54.02
N GLU A 809 -7.18 6.56 -54.87
CA GLU A 809 -7.68 7.87 -54.44
C GLU A 809 -9.07 7.74 -53.77
N LYS A 810 -10.00 7.03 -54.40
CA LYS A 810 -11.30 6.71 -53.79
C LYS A 810 -11.22 5.42 -52.98
N SER A 811 -10.79 5.53 -51.74
CA SER A 811 -10.70 4.41 -50.80
C SER A 811 -11.84 4.46 -49.78
N LEU A 812 -12.46 3.31 -49.50
CA LEU A 812 -13.40 3.12 -48.39
C LEU A 812 -12.86 2.05 -47.46
N LEU A 813 -12.61 2.41 -46.20
CA LEU A 813 -12.10 1.49 -45.18
C LEU A 813 -13.26 0.93 -44.36
N LEU A 814 -13.47 -0.38 -44.40
CA LEU A 814 -14.40 -1.07 -43.50
C LEU A 814 -13.63 -1.65 -42.31
N LEU A 815 -13.95 -1.17 -41.11
CA LEU A 815 -13.37 -1.68 -39.86
C LEU A 815 -14.28 -2.75 -39.25
N GLY A 816 -13.66 -3.81 -38.71
CA GLY A 816 -14.37 -4.91 -38.05
C GLY A 816 -14.86 -4.58 -36.63
N ASN A 817 -15.74 -5.43 -36.11
CA ASN A 817 -16.15 -5.42 -34.71
C ASN A 817 -14.96 -5.80 -33.80
N GLU A 818 -14.90 -5.27 -32.57
CA GLU A 818 -13.79 -5.51 -31.65
C GLU A 818 -13.59 -6.98 -31.26
N HIS A 819 -14.64 -7.79 -31.33
CA HIS A 819 -14.63 -9.20 -30.96
C HIS A 819 -14.75 -10.12 -32.17
N GLU A 820 -15.63 -9.77 -33.11
CA GLU A 820 -15.98 -10.64 -34.24
C GLU A 820 -15.26 -10.30 -35.55
N GLY A 821 -14.56 -9.17 -35.60
CA GLY A 821 -13.92 -8.69 -36.84
C GLY A 821 -14.94 -8.33 -37.92
N ILE A 822 -14.56 -8.49 -39.18
CA ILE A 822 -15.49 -8.33 -40.32
C ILE A 822 -16.22 -9.67 -40.58
N PRO A 823 -17.56 -9.72 -40.51
CA PRO A 823 -18.31 -10.96 -40.69
C PRO A 823 -18.21 -11.47 -42.14
N ALA A 824 -18.25 -12.80 -42.30
CA ALA A 824 -18.00 -13.46 -43.59
C ALA A 824 -18.92 -13.00 -44.73
N ASN A 825 -20.18 -12.65 -44.43
CA ASN A 825 -21.11 -12.11 -45.42
C ASN A 825 -20.63 -10.78 -46.01
N LEU A 826 -19.90 -9.95 -45.26
CA LEU A 826 -19.31 -8.70 -45.73
C LEU A 826 -17.96 -8.90 -46.42
N ILE A 827 -17.18 -9.92 -46.02
CA ILE A 827 -15.89 -10.25 -46.67
C ILE A 827 -16.06 -10.46 -48.18
N HIS A 828 -17.15 -11.12 -48.60
CA HIS A 828 -17.45 -11.36 -50.02
C HIS A 828 -17.73 -10.08 -50.83
N HIS A 829 -18.03 -8.96 -50.17
CA HIS A 829 -18.27 -7.67 -50.80
C HIS A 829 -17.05 -6.75 -50.78
N LEU A 830 -15.93 -7.17 -50.18
CA LEU A 830 -14.68 -6.41 -50.21
C LEU A 830 -14.00 -6.58 -51.57
N ASP A 831 -13.37 -5.53 -52.08
CA ASP A 831 -12.47 -5.65 -53.24
C ASP A 831 -11.12 -6.23 -52.80
N VAL A 832 -10.71 -5.90 -51.58
CA VAL A 832 -9.44 -6.34 -50.98
C VAL A 832 -9.50 -6.28 -49.46
N CYS A 833 -8.72 -7.14 -48.80
CA CYS A 833 -8.41 -7.00 -47.38
C CYS A 833 -6.97 -6.51 -47.22
N VAL A 834 -6.74 -5.58 -46.29
CA VAL A 834 -5.42 -5.06 -45.95
C VAL A 834 -5.19 -5.32 -44.47
N GLU A 835 -4.04 -5.90 -44.13
CA GLU A 835 -3.65 -6.18 -42.77
C GLU A 835 -2.40 -5.42 -42.34
N ILE A 836 -2.29 -5.14 -41.04
CA ILE A 836 -1.13 -4.49 -40.45
C ILE A 836 -0.20 -5.60 -39.94
N PRO A 837 1.07 -5.67 -40.39
CA PRO A 837 2.00 -6.69 -39.92
C PRO A 837 2.29 -6.53 -38.42
N GLN A 838 2.32 -7.65 -37.69
CA GLN A 838 2.53 -7.69 -36.24
C GLN A 838 3.74 -8.56 -35.89
N GLN A 839 4.51 -8.15 -34.87
CA GLN A 839 5.71 -8.86 -34.40
C GLN A 839 5.56 -9.46 -32.99
N GLY A 840 4.51 -9.05 -32.27
CA GLY A 840 4.27 -9.44 -30.88
C GLY A 840 3.41 -10.70 -30.73
N ILE A 841 3.12 -11.06 -29.47
CA ILE A 841 2.34 -12.26 -29.10
C ILE A 841 0.82 -11.95 -29.03
N ILE A 842 0.45 -10.67 -28.88
CA ILE A 842 -0.96 -10.26 -28.77
C ILE A 842 -1.64 -10.38 -30.14
N ARG A 843 -2.86 -10.92 -30.16
CA ARG A 843 -3.56 -11.37 -31.36
C ARG A 843 -3.89 -10.26 -32.37
N SER A 844 -4.25 -9.06 -31.88
CA SER A 844 -4.64 -7.94 -32.74
C SER A 844 -4.46 -6.59 -32.06
N LEU A 845 -4.40 -5.53 -32.86
CA LEU A 845 -4.42 -4.14 -32.41
C LEU A 845 -5.84 -3.70 -32.05
N ASN A 846 -5.97 -2.63 -31.26
CA ASN A 846 -7.27 -1.97 -31.07
C ASN A 846 -7.80 -1.44 -32.42
N VAL A 847 -9.11 -1.56 -32.67
CA VAL A 847 -9.74 -1.18 -33.94
C VAL A 847 -9.57 0.30 -34.30
N HIS A 848 -9.62 1.23 -33.35
CA HIS A 848 -9.40 2.66 -33.65
C HIS A 848 -7.94 2.93 -34.02
N VAL A 849 -7.00 2.19 -33.41
CA VAL A 849 -5.56 2.31 -33.71
C VAL A 849 -5.30 1.75 -35.11
N SER A 850 -5.92 0.62 -35.44
CA SER A 850 -5.85 0.01 -36.77
C SER A 850 -6.37 0.97 -37.82
N GLY A 851 -7.56 1.54 -37.61
CA GLY A 851 -8.12 2.58 -38.47
C GLY A 851 -7.18 3.80 -38.60
N ALA A 852 -6.59 4.26 -37.50
CA ALA A 852 -5.67 5.40 -37.52
C ALA A 852 -4.42 5.15 -38.37
N LEU A 853 -3.84 3.94 -38.32
CA LEU A 853 -2.66 3.58 -39.12
C LEU A 853 -2.98 3.56 -40.61
N LEU A 854 -4.14 3.01 -41.02
CA LEU A 854 -4.54 2.99 -42.42
C LEU A 854 -4.92 4.39 -42.94
N ILE A 855 -5.61 5.19 -42.13
CA ILE A 855 -5.94 6.59 -42.48
C ILE A 855 -4.64 7.39 -42.68
N TRP A 856 -3.66 7.21 -41.78
CA TRP A 856 -2.37 7.88 -41.90
C TRP A 856 -1.60 7.42 -43.15
N GLU A 857 -1.53 6.11 -43.42
CA GLU A 857 -0.79 5.58 -44.58
C GLU A 857 -1.43 6.02 -45.90
N TYR A 858 -2.77 5.97 -46.00
CA TYR A 858 -3.50 6.58 -47.12
C TYR A 858 -3.09 8.05 -47.29
N THR A 859 -3.13 8.83 -46.21
CA THR A 859 -2.85 10.27 -46.25
C THR A 859 -1.40 10.53 -46.68
N ARG A 860 -0.44 9.76 -46.16
CA ARG A 860 0.97 9.83 -46.54
C ARG A 860 1.15 9.62 -48.04
N GLN A 861 0.51 8.59 -48.60
CA GLN A 861 0.59 8.29 -50.03
C GLN A 861 -0.05 9.39 -50.90
N GLN A 862 -1.21 9.93 -50.51
CA GLN A 862 -1.86 11.02 -51.26
C GLN A 862 -1.06 12.33 -51.21
N VAL A 863 -0.49 12.68 -50.05
CA VAL A 863 0.34 13.88 -49.91
C VAL A 863 1.60 13.79 -50.78
N ILE A 864 2.23 12.61 -50.90
CA ILE A 864 3.38 12.40 -51.78
C ILE A 864 2.96 12.55 -53.25
N LYS A 865 1.87 11.89 -53.68
CA LYS A 865 1.36 12.00 -55.06
C LYS A 865 1.01 13.44 -55.45
N GLN A 866 0.42 14.23 -54.54
CA GLN A 866 0.09 15.63 -54.78
C GLN A 866 1.34 16.51 -54.93
N LYS A 867 2.42 16.21 -54.19
CA LYS A 867 3.71 16.90 -54.32
C LYS A 867 4.48 16.55 -55.59
N GLU A 868 4.26 15.37 -56.16
CA GLU A 868 4.86 14.96 -57.44
C GLU A 868 4.09 15.51 -58.66
N GLN A 869 2.84 15.91 -58.48
CA GLN A 869 1.98 16.51 -59.51
C GLN A 869 1.99 18.05 -59.51
N GLN A 870 2.50 18.69 -58.44
CA GLN A 870 2.82 20.12 -58.37
C GLN A 870 4.26 20.36 -58.80
#